data_AF-E1F7G5-F1
#
_entry.id   AF-E1F7G5-F1
#
_cell.length_a   1.000
_cell.length_b   1.000
_cell.length_c   1.000
_cell.angle_alpha   90.00
_cell.angle_beta   90.00
_cell.angle_gamma   90.00
#
_symmetry.space_group_name_H-M   'P 1'
#
loop_
_entity.id
_entity.type
_entity.pdbx_description
1 polymer ?
#
loop_
_entity_poly.entity_id
_entity_poly.type
_entity_poly.pdbx_seq_one_letter_code
_entity_poly.pdbx_strand_id
1 'polypeptide(L)'
;MLILLLLTLCYTIFPFPTVTPPLSVANRYSQILQTIGPFRIIRDQTMYKSDLLNKYKTAFSSEAKQYYDTFDGGRYGWSDLSDLTKASNLNNILYRLTIMVIAYLTDGMELYHSEDCKVKILQAFTIFSGKYNSALYYSNDYHTWDIVIPNTLVNLLPLLDEIYSSDSSLSGGYRNALTRVTEALLILPKRSTYVNKCTNLPSTWYKDTECTLSSIVMELQMAKLTIFGSILIGDLSRMDVYYNRIIELFQIRHWNYELTPTADLYDGFRSDGTFVEYFSSIIPGSTGYSMLSLIAFVLAPSQKIIEQLTASGNTNAAHSVQLAVNSIIDKTTTYILDSILSFAVNCGVPDILAGADAANDSNPPLSRLKDISMGIMQFAYAVTLQDNLSSKFNELLGHIFKYLNYHLTDCPQVIDQIAGHYNFPIIGEWNRSTGLFLNTPAYPGEIMYGHYFLSYGDRYVYNAHDFSVIIAMNSYKTRNFQCIQDLNKLGFYQAAGVIMPNVRYHKDQYNDHVLFASEQGYMGTTATPKFSSKCSSQTHLFGSLSDGKFVSSITDGAHGSVSMDYYNAPENNVRYRTLYLIESISQGVHVAQMTTGGARLGDLTANVAVIPYVSGDTFEIYLDGVKKTQDTISFSKASRILIKMTPKDGSQYAAAFFLRKTLSGTIKNVTVTKSYADLGGSSNTKTKTYGIHISLTLGLTGFYYTDKIYWNARKAIFYSYYPYLPYSTTDQDLDAMEQKYRLLFKKGRVEENASVHSNKYMLVSFSDSTQDIIAISFFKGGSATLADGITITASDVVQILIKVTEDRYYLIMRDPIISSPRAIRVEIQGLTDMQSLQHWCKNAGVVDSTTLVIEESFLGPSLCQVQIDRHVSQTPDDKPIPPTNPPSPTPPPYIPPFLPVDDLLYDNSTDVIVIPDNQAMRTAKIAAISSSIIIVLVVIVVLLVVFLLRCKKTAKDLKAVEGALKMTPIPPSGREPSQAFSVLDNDGTMLESVHSVHSTFSEASAINTTDLDPKEAPQSRKVKVHRSLPSKFGSKKATAITNYIDEEGVNNDSFDSISVQYAANMFTQ
;
A
#
# COMPACT_ATOMS: atom_id res chain seq x y z
N MET A 1 26.60 22.29 -31.46
CA MET A 1 25.37 22.80 -30.80
C MET A 1 24.10 22.13 -31.30
N LEU A 2 23.66 22.26 -32.55
CA LEU A 2 22.35 21.72 -32.99
C LEU A 2 22.18 20.20 -32.71
N ILE A 3 23.23 19.40 -32.96
CA ILE A 3 23.25 17.96 -32.66
C ILE A 3 23.27 17.69 -31.14
N LEU A 4 23.91 18.54 -30.33
CA LEU A 4 23.82 18.48 -28.87
C LEU A 4 22.42 18.82 -28.38
N LEU A 5 21.73 19.75 -29.04
CA LEU A 5 20.36 20.17 -28.72
C LEU A 5 19.33 19.08 -29.10
N LEU A 6 19.58 18.37 -30.21
CA LEU A 6 18.84 17.16 -30.61
C LEU A 6 19.15 15.95 -29.72
N LEU A 7 20.39 15.77 -29.27
CA LEU A 7 20.75 14.73 -28.29
C LEU A 7 20.16 15.02 -26.90
N THR A 8 20.05 16.30 -26.48
CA THR A 8 19.28 16.65 -25.28
C THR A 8 17.77 16.46 -25.42
N LEU A 9 17.26 16.33 -26.66
CA LEU A 9 15.86 15.97 -26.95
C LEU A 9 15.62 14.44 -27.03
N CYS A 10 16.69 13.63 -26.93
CA CYS A 10 16.62 12.18 -26.86
C CYS A 10 16.77 11.62 -25.43
N TYR A 11 16.81 12.47 -24.40
CA TYR A 11 16.57 12.01 -23.03
C TYR A 11 15.13 11.52 -22.92
N THR A 12 14.98 10.30 -22.41
CA THR A 12 13.72 9.58 -22.26
C THR A 12 12.62 10.45 -21.66
N ILE A 13 11.67 10.93 -22.48
CA ILE A 13 10.39 11.49 -22.03
C ILE A 13 9.35 10.38 -22.10
N PHE A 14 8.35 10.37 -21.21
CA PHE A 14 7.22 9.44 -21.34
C PHE A 14 6.61 9.54 -22.76
N PRO A 15 6.35 8.43 -23.48
CA PRO A 15 6.08 8.45 -24.91
C PRO A 15 4.67 8.95 -25.27
N PHE A 16 4.26 10.14 -24.83
CA PHE A 16 2.99 10.77 -25.22
C PHE A 16 2.79 10.79 -26.74
N PRO A 17 1.57 10.54 -27.25
CA PRO A 17 1.25 10.59 -28.67
C PRO A 17 1.65 11.94 -29.29
N THR A 18 1.93 11.92 -30.59
CA THR A 18 2.23 13.11 -31.37
C THR A 18 0.94 13.88 -31.67
N VAL A 19 0.63 14.84 -30.79
CA VAL A 19 -0.45 15.80 -31.02
C VAL A 19 0.02 16.87 -32.01
N THR A 20 -0.62 16.93 -33.17
CA THR A 20 -0.42 17.98 -34.18
C THR A 20 -1.67 18.86 -34.20
N PRO A 21 -1.63 20.12 -33.73
CA PRO A 21 -2.78 21.01 -33.79
C PRO A 21 -3.19 21.33 -35.24
N PRO A 22 -4.51 21.44 -35.55
CA PRO A 22 -5.64 21.24 -34.65
C PRO A 22 -5.90 19.75 -34.37
N LEU A 23 -6.05 19.40 -33.09
CA LEU A 23 -6.48 18.06 -32.68
C LEU A 23 -7.95 17.85 -33.04
N SER A 24 -8.30 16.66 -33.55
CA SER A 24 -9.68 16.21 -33.69
C SER A 24 -9.93 15.00 -32.81
N VAL A 25 -10.97 15.05 -31.99
CA VAL A 25 -11.45 13.90 -31.20
C VAL A 25 -12.22 12.96 -32.12
N ALA A 26 -11.93 11.66 -32.03
CA ALA A 26 -12.51 10.64 -32.90
C ALA A 26 -13.37 9.64 -32.09
N ASN A 27 -14.65 9.53 -32.44
CA ASN A 27 -15.55 8.54 -31.81
C ASN A 27 -15.22 7.07 -32.15
N ARG A 28 -14.16 6.81 -32.94
CA ARG A 28 -13.81 5.47 -33.44
C ARG A 28 -13.68 4.41 -32.35
N TYR A 29 -13.20 4.82 -31.17
CA TYR A 29 -12.91 3.92 -30.06
C TYR A 29 -13.64 4.29 -28.76
N SER A 30 -14.66 5.17 -28.79
CA SER A 30 -15.28 5.67 -27.55
C SER A 30 -15.96 4.57 -26.73
N GLN A 31 -16.42 3.48 -27.36
CA GLN A 31 -16.90 2.26 -26.68
C GLN A 31 -15.87 1.62 -25.74
N ILE A 32 -14.56 1.80 -25.96
CA ILE A 32 -13.50 1.29 -25.08
C ILE A 32 -13.53 2.01 -23.72
N LEU A 33 -13.93 3.29 -23.69
CA LEU A 33 -14.05 4.09 -22.46
C LEU A 33 -15.07 3.50 -21.48
N GLN A 34 -16.09 2.78 -21.97
CA GLN A 34 -17.15 2.20 -21.15
C GLN A 34 -16.68 1.01 -20.29
N THR A 35 -15.49 0.47 -20.54
CA THR A 35 -14.88 -0.61 -19.74
C THR A 35 -14.64 -0.23 -18.27
N ILE A 36 -14.57 1.06 -17.95
CA ILE A 36 -14.42 1.57 -16.56
C ILE A 36 -15.72 2.12 -15.95
N GLY A 37 -16.85 2.02 -16.67
CA GLY A 37 -18.16 2.50 -16.20
C GLY A 37 -18.58 1.89 -14.84
N PRO A 38 -18.45 0.57 -14.62
CA PRO A 38 -18.80 -0.07 -13.33
C PRO A 38 -17.94 0.36 -12.14
N PHE A 39 -16.86 1.12 -12.34
CA PHE A 39 -16.12 1.72 -11.23
C PHE A 39 -16.90 2.90 -10.60
N ARG A 40 -17.84 3.51 -11.34
CA ARG A 40 -18.48 4.80 -11.00
C ARG A 40 -20.01 4.83 -11.09
N ILE A 41 -20.65 3.89 -11.81
CA ILE A 41 -22.10 3.91 -12.07
C ILE A 41 -22.78 2.60 -11.69
N ILE A 42 -23.90 2.71 -10.98
CA ILE A 42 -24.81 1.59 -10.69
C ILE A 42 -25.70 1.34 -11.91
N ARG A 43 -25.40 0.29 -12.67
CA ARG A 43 -26.22 -0.12 -13.83
C ARG A 43 -27.31 -1.14 -13.49
N ASP A 44 -27.09 -1.97 -12.47
CA ASP A 44 -28.04 -3.00 -12.04
C ASP A 44 -28.15 -3.00 -10.51
N GLN A 45 -29.29 -2.52 -10.01
CA GLN A 45 -29.53 -2.39 -8.57
C GLN A 45 -29.67 -3.75 -7.85
N THR A 46 -29.94 -4.85 -8.58
CA THR A 46 -30.11 -6.18 -7.97
C THR A 46 -28.81 -6.76 -7.42
N MET A 47 -27.65 -6.21 -7.82
CA MET A 47 -26.34 -6.64 -7.36
C MET A 47 -25.98 -6.15 -5.94
N TYR A 48 -26.83 -5.36 -5.28
CA TYR A 48 -26.52 -4.66 -4.03
C TYR A 48 -27.55 -4.96 -2.93
N LYS A 49 -27.12 -4.98 -1.67
CA LYS A 49 -28.05 -4.95 -0.53
C LYS A 49 -28.79 -3.61 -0.48
N SER A 50 -30.11 -3.66 -0.27
CA SER A 50 -31.02 -2.49 -0.25
C SER A 50 -30.49 -1.33 0.59
N ASP A 51 -30.05 -1.61 1.81
CA ASP A 51 -29.74 -0.58 2.80
C ASP A 51 -28.46 0.19 2.43
N LEU A 52 -27.47 -0.53 1.88
CA LEU A 52 -26.22 0.05 1.36
C LEU A 52 -26.47 0.89 0.11
N LEU A 53 -27.31 0.38 -0.81
CA LEU A 53 -27.72 1.09 -2.02
C LEU A 53 -28.49 2.38 -1.66
N ASN A 54 -29.40 2.31 -0.69
CA ASN A 54 -30.14 3.48 -0.21
C ASN A 54 -29.20 4.49 0.45
N LYS A 55 -28.24 4.05 1.29
CA LYS A 55 -27.23 4.92 1.90
C LYS A 55 -26.41 5.68 0.85
N TYR A 56 -25.91 4.96 -0.17
CA TYR A 56 -25.21 5.56 -1.31
C TYR A 56 -26.10 6.57 -2.06
N LYS A 57 -27.33 6.18 -2.40
CA LYS A 57 -28.29 7.04 -3.11
C LYS A 57 -28.60 8.32 -2.34
N THR A 58 -28.89 8.23 -1.03
CA THR A 58 -29.21 9.39 -0.20
C THR A 58 -28.02 10.35 -0.07
N ALA A 59 -26.81 9.83 0.15
CA ALA A 59 -25.60 10.65 0.26
C ALA A 59 -25.35 11.45 -1.02
N PHE A 60 -25.20 10.77 -2.16
CA PHE A 60 -24.82 11.44 -3.41
C PHE A 60 -25.97 12.17 -4.10
N SER A 61 -27.24 11.78 -3.91
CA SER A 61 -28.37 12.54 -4.46
C SER A 61 -28.52 13.91 -3.79
N SER A 62 -28.34 13.99 -2.46
CA SER A 62 -28.45 15.27 -1.74
C SER A 62 -27.28 16.21 -2.06
N GLU A 63 -26.05 15.69 -2.10
CA GLU A 63 -24.86 16.45 -2.52
C GLU A 63 -24.96 16.92 -3.98
N ALA A 64 -25.39 16.06 -4.90
CA ALA A 64 -25.60 16.43 -6.30
C ALA A 64 -26.68 17.50 -6.45
N LYS A 65 -27.79 17.40 -5.71
CA LYS A 65 -28.87 18.39 -5.71
C LYS A 65 -28.38 19.75 -5.22
N GLN A 66 -27.58 19.79 -4.15
CA GLN A 66 -26.94 21.02 -3.69
C GLN A 66 -26.06 21.66 -4.77
N TYR A 67 -25.22 20.88 -5.46
CA TYR A 67 -24.38 21.42 -6.54
C TYR A 67 -25.18 21.89 -7.76
N TYR A 68 -26.27 21.18 -8.11
CA TYR A 68 -27.20 21.56 -9.18
C TYR A 68 -28.00 22.84 -8.88
N ASP A 69 -28.43 23.04 -7.62
CA ASP A 69 -29.20 24.21 -7.19
C ASP A 69 -28.33 25.46 -7.04
N THR A 70 -27.08 25.28 -6.62
CA THR A 70 -26.10 26.38 -6.43
C THR A 70 -25.32 26.73 -7.70
N PHE A 71 -25.53 26.00 -8.80
CA PHE A 71 -24.87 26.27 -10.08
C PHE A 71 -25.49 27.47 -10.81
N ASP A 72 -24.65 28.46 -11.11
CA ASP A 72 -24.95 29.61 -11.96
C ASP A 72 -24.21 29.46 -13.31
N GLY A 73 -24.98 29.48 -14.41
CA GLY A 73 -24.48 29.45 -15.79
C GLY A 73 -23.69 30.71 -16.21
N GLY A 74 -23.47 31.66 -15.31
CA GLY A 74 -22.54 32.78 -15.44
C GLY A 74 -21.06 32.37 -15.60
N ARG A 75 -20.15 33.33 -15.43
CA ARG A 75 -18.72 33.16 -15.80
C ARG A 75 -17.95 32.09 -15.00
N TYR A 76 -18.47 31.65 -13.86
CA TYR A 76 -17.70 30.90 -12.87
C TYR A 76 -18.31 29.57 -12.42
N GLY A 77 -19.55 29.25 -12.78
CA GLY A 77 -20.23 28.01 -12.40
C GLY A 77 -20.73 28.01 -10.95
N TRP A 78 -19.83 28.23 -9.98
CA TRP A 78 -20.18 28.37 -8.56
C TRP A 78 -19.45 29.57 -7.95
N SER A 79 -20.13 30.31 -7.07
CA SER A 79 -19.63 31.55 -6.47
C SER A 79 -18.44 31.32 -5.52
N ASP A 80 -18.43 30.21 -4.79
CA ASP A 80 -17.35 29.79 -3.89
C ASP A 80 -16.10 29.28 -4.64
N LEU A 81 -16.23 28.95 -5.93
CA LEU A 81 -15.13 28.52 -6.81
C LEU A 81 -14.73 29.62 -7.82
N SER A 82 -15.11 30.87 -7.56
CA SER A 82 -15.02 31.99 -8.52
C SER A 82 -13.62 32.31 -9.08
N ASP A 83 -12.55 32.03 -8.32
CA ASP A 83 -11.18 32.14 -8.81
C ASP A 83 -10.77 30.90 -9.60
N LEU A 84 -11.09 30.91 -10.90
CA LEU A 84 -10.73 29.86 -11.85
C LEU A 84 -9.25 29.86 -12.28
N THR A 85 -8.37 30.60 -11.59
CA THR A 85 -6.90 30.51 -11.78
C THR A 85 -6.22 29.65 -10.72
N LYS A 86 -6.96 29.16 -9.72
CA LYS A 86 -6.49 28.21 -8.71
C LYS A 86 -6.77 26.77 -9.16
N ALA A 87 -5.75 25.92 -9.10
CA ALA A 87 -5.86 24.51 -9.46
C ALA A 87 -6.88 23.76 -8.58
N SER A 88 -6.87 24.03 -7.26
CA SER A 88 -7.85 23.48 -6.31
C SER A 88 -9.31 23.78 -6.69
N ASN A 89 -9.61 25.00 -7.15
CA ASN A 89 -10.97 25.38 -7.57
C ASN A 89 -11.42 24.62 -8.83
N LEU A 90 -10.54 24.44 -9.81
CA LEU A 90 -10.84 23.66 -11.01
C LEU A 90 -10.94 22.15 -10.73
N ASN A 91 -10.17 21.62 -9.78
CA ASN A 91 -10.35 20.26 -9.30
C ASN A 91 -11.71 20.09 -8.58
N ASN A 92 -12.13 21.07 -7.77
CA ASN A 92 -13.46 21.08 -7.15
C ASN A 92 -14.60 21.16 -8.19
N ILE A 93 -14.42 21.88 -9.30
CA ILE A 93 -15.37 21.86 -10.43
C ILE A 93 -15.49 20.46 -11.04
N LEU A 94 -14.37 19.76 -11.25
CA LEU A 94 -14.40 18.36 -11.74
C LEU A 94 -15.08 17.42 -10.74
N TYR A 95 -14.88 17.61 -9.44
CA TYR A 95 -15.57 16.84 -8.41
C TYR A 95 -17.09 17.07 -8.48
N ARG A 96 -17.56 18.33 -8.45
CA ARG A 96 -19.00 18.66 -8.56
C ARG A 96 -19.62 18.12 -9.85
N LEU A 97 -18.93 18.25 -10.98
CA LEU A 97 -19.30 17.65 -12.26
C LEU A 97 -19.48 16.13 -12.14
N THR A 98 -18.54 15.44 -11.50
CA THR A 98 -18.59 13.97 -11.32
C THR A 98 -19.80 13.55 -10.48
N ILE A 99 -20.06 14.24 -9.37
CA ILE A 99 -21.22 13.97 -8.50
C ILE A 99 -22.56 14.24 -9.22
N MET A 100 -22.67 15.35 -9.96
CA MET A 100 -23.86 15.65 -10.77
C MET A 100 -24.09 14.63 -11.90
N VAL A 101 -23.02 14.17 -12.57
CA VAL A 101 -23.09 13.15 -13.63
C VAL A 101 -23.49 11.78 -13.08
N ILE A 102 -22.95 11.37 -11.92
CA ILE A 102 -23.39 10.15 -11.22
C ILE A 102 -24.88 10.22 -10.91
N ALA A 103 -25.37 11.36 -10.40
CA ALA A 103 -26.78 11.54 -10.10
C ALA A 103 -27.69 11.61 -11.33
N TYR A 104 -27.20 12.13 -12.46
CA TYR A 104 -27.93 12.11 -13.73
C TYR A 104 -28.08 10.69 -14.31
N LEU A 105 -27.07 9.83 -14.14
CA LEU A 105 -27.00 8.48 -14.73
C LEU A 105 -27.49 7.35 -13.80
N THR A 106 -27.71 7.61 -12.50
CA THR A 106 -28.09 6.57 -11.52
C THR A 106 -29.59 6.58 -11.24
N ASP A 107 -30.29 5.52 -11.63
CA ASP A 107 -31.73 5.37 -11.39
C ASP A 107 -32.09 5.48 -9.90
N GLY A 108 -33.18 6.19 -9.61
CA GLY A 108 -33.66 6.49 -8.26
C GLY A 108 -32.87 7.55 -7.49
N MET A 109 -31.98 8.31 -8.13
CA MET A 109 -31.49 9.60 -7.61
C MET A 109 -32.35 10.76 -8.14
N GLU A 110 -32.40 11.88 -7.41
CA GLU A 110 -33.31 13.01 -7.68
C GLU A 110 -33.07 13.69 -9.03
N LEU A 111 -31.83 13.70 -9.52
CA LEU A 111 -31.44 14.33 -10.79
C LEU A 111 -31.44 13.36 -11.98
N TYR A 112 -31.89 12.11 -11.78
CA TYR A 112 -31.86 11.05 -12.79
C TYR A 112 -32.61 11.48 -14.07
N HIS A 113 -31.89 11.49 -15.20
CA HIS A 113 -32.37 11.99 -16.48
C HIS A 113 -33.00 13.41 -16.49
N SER A 114 -32.68 14.27 -15.52
CA SER A 114 -33.12 15.68 -15.52
C SER A 114 -32.47 16.48 -16.66
N GLU A 115 -33.28 16.95 -17.62
CA GLU A 115 -32.77 17.70 -18.78
C GLU A 115 -32.16 19.07 -18.41
N ASP A 116 -32.63 19.76 -17.35
CA ASP A 116 -31.93 20.97 -16.86
C ASP A 116 -30.56 20.63 -16.27
N CYS A 117 -30.48 19.52 -15.50
CA CYS A 117 -29.21 19.05 -14.96
C CYS A 117 -28.22 18.70 -16.08
N LYS A 118 -28.69 18.01 -17.14
CA LYS A 118 -27.93 17.70 -18.35
C LYS A 118 -27.39 18.95 -19.05
N VAL A 119 -28.15 20.04 -19.11
CA VAL A 119 -27.68 21.32 -19.66
C VAL A 119 -26.64 21.96 -18.74
N LYS A 120 -26.87 21.99 -17.42
CA LYS A 120 -25.93 22.54 -16.43
C LYS A 120 -24.59 21.79 -16.38
N ILE A 121 -24.61 20.45 -16.45
CA ILE A 121 -23.40 19.61 -16.57
C ILE A 121 -22.56 20.04 -17.79
N LEU A 122 -23.20 20.25 -18.94
CA LEU A 122 -22.49 20.70 -20.14
C LEU A 122 -21.95 22.13 -20.02
N GLN A 123 -22.70 23.03 -19.38
CA GLN A 123 -22.24 24.40 -19.11
C GLN A 123 -21.03 24.39 -18.17
N ALA A 124 -21.09 23.67 -17.06
CA ALA A 124 -19.98 23.48 -16.12
C ALA A 124 -18.74 22.87 -16.79
N PHE A 125 -18.91 21.84 -17.62
CA PHE A 125 -17.81 21.24 -18.39
C PHE A 125 -17.24 22.21 -19.44
N THR A 126 -18.09 23.06 -20.04
CA THR A 126 -17.65 24.11 -20.96
C THR A 126 -16.83 25.18 -20.24
N ILE A 127 -17.27 25.63 -19.05
CA ILE A 127 -16.53 26.57 -18.18
C ILE A 127 -15.17 25.98 -17.81
N PHE A 128 -15.13 24.71 -17.36
CA PHE A 128 -13.89 23.98 -17.08
C PHE A 128 -12.95 23.94 -18.30
N SER A 129 -13.44 23.49 -19.46
CA SER A 129 -12.66 23.37 -20.71
C SER A 129 -12.18 24.72 -21.28
N GLY A 130 -12.84 25.82 -20.93
CA GLY A 130 -12.39 27.17 -21.26
C GLY A 130 -11.17 27.62 -20.46
N LYS A 131 -10.91 26.98 -19.31
CA LYS A 131 -9.79 27.30 -18.40
C LYS A 131 -8.68 26.27 -18.47
N TYR A 132 -9.03 24.98 -18.45
CA TYR A 132 -8.08 23.88 -18.59
C TYR A 132 -7.80 23.58 -20.08
N ASN A 133 -6.79 24.24 -20.64
CA ASN A 133 -6.43 24.17 -22.06
C ASN A 133 -4.89 24.06 -22.25
N SER A 134 -4.42 23.75 -23.46
CA SER A 134 -2.99 23.51 -23.77
C SER A 134 -2.06 24.74 -23.68
N ALA A 135 -2.62 25.94 -23.46
CA ALA A 135 -1.92 27.21 -23.27
C ALA A 135 -1.96 27.70 -21.80
N LEU A 136 -2.25 26.81 -20.85
CA LEU A 136 -2.21 27.09 -19.42
C LEU A 136 -0.80 27.51 -18.95
N TYR A 137 -0.72 28.60 -18.19
CA TYR A 137 0.52 29.11 -17.57
C TYR A 137 0.24 29.65 -16.14
N TYR A 138 -0.54 28.92 -15.34
CA TYR A 138 -0.98 29.36 -14.01
C TYR A 138 -0.21 28.68 -12.87
N SER A 139 0.27 29.49 -11.92
CA SER A 139 0.84 29.13 -10.61
C SER A 139 2.03 28.13 -10.60
N ASN A 140 2.55 27.87 -9.40
CA ASN A 140 3.63 26.88 -9.16
C ASN A 140 3.07 25.51 -8.72
N ASP A 141 1.75 25.30 -8.75
CA ASP A 141 1.11 24.05 -8.35
C ASP A 141 1.09 23.03 -9.51
N TYR A 142 2.28 22.68 -9.98
CA TYR A 142 2.47 21.72 -11.08
C TYR A 142 1.85 20.35 -10.74
N HIS A 143 1.83 19.96 -9.46
CA HIS A 143 1.25 18.68 -9.04
C HIS A 143 -0.25 18.61 -9.34
N THR A 144 -1.03 19.62 -8.92
CA THR A 144 -2.48 19.61 -9.17
C THR A 144 -2.81 19.77 -10.65
N TRP A 145 -2.11 20.67 -11.36
CA TRP A 145 -2.35 20.96 -12.78
C TRP A 145 -1.99 19.82 -13.73
N ASP A 146 -0.85 19.17 -13.52
CA ASP A 146 -0.24 18.24 -14.48
C ASP A 146 -0.54 16.77 -14.15
N ILE A 147 -1.08 16.46 -12.96
CA ILE A 147 -1.34 15.08 -12.51
C ILE A 147 -2.76 14.91 -11.99
N VAL A 148 -3.17 15.68 -10.97
CA VAL A 148 -4.47 15.47 -10.29
C VAL A 148 -5.63 15.75 -11.24
N ILE A 149 -5.67 16.95 -11.84
CA ILE A 149 -6.75 17.37 -12.75
C ILE A 149 -6.89 16.42 -13.97
N PRO A 150 -5.82 16.05 -14.70
CA PRO A 150 -5.89 15.04 -15.76
C PRO A 150 -6.50 13.71 -15.33
N ASN A 151 -6.10 13.17 -14.18
CA ASN A 151 -6.51 11.83 -13.77
C ASN A 151 -7.93 11.79 -13.19
N THR A 152 -8.37 12.89 -12.56
CA THR A 152 -9.79 13.12 -12.25
C THR A 152 -10.61 13.23 -13.54
N LEU A 153 -10.14 14.00 -14.52
CA LEU A 153 -10.82 14.18 -15.80
C LEU A 153 -11.00 12.86 -16.56
N VAL A 154 -9.98 11.98 -16.64
CA VAL A 154 -10.10 10.64 -17.27
C VAL A 154 -11.23 9.80 -16.66
N ASN A 155 -11.51 9.93 -15.36
CA ASN A 155 -12.62 9.21 -14.73
C ASN A 155 -14.00 9.73 -15.18
N LEU A 156 -14.09 11.02 -15.51
CA LEU A 156 -15.34 11.71 -15.86
C LEU A 156 -15.68 11.58 -17.35
N LEU A 157 -14.68 11.60 -18.24
CA LEU A 157 -14.88 11.61 -19.70
C LEU A 157 -15.77 10.47 -20.25
N PRO A 158 -15.64 9.19 -19.81
CA PRO A 158 -16.53 8.11 -20.27
C PRO A 158 -18.01 8.35 -19.93
N LEU A 159 -18.26 8.97 -18.78
CA LEU A 159 -19.61 9.21 -18.28
C LEU A 159 -20.26 10.37 -19.05
N LEU A 160 -19.46 11.40 -19.40
CA LEU A 160 -19.91 12.46 -20.31
C LEU A 160 -20.13 11.95 -21.74
N ASP A 161 -19.30 11.02 -22.24
CA ASP A 161 -19.50 10.42 -23.57
C ASP A 161 -20.82 9.61 -23.61
N GLU A 162 -21.17 8.92 -22.53
CA GLU A 162 -22.46 8.23 -22.41
C GLU A 162 -23.67 9.18 -22.51
N ILE A 163 -23.58 10.38 -21.91
CA ILE A 163 -24.65 11.38 -21.95
C ILE A 163 -24.77 12.06 -23.33
N TYR A 164 -23.65 12.45 -23.95
CA TYR A 164 -23.67 13.38 -25.09
C TYR A 164 -23.25 12.78 -26.44
N SER A 165 -22.69 11.57 -26.51
CA SER A 165 -22.24 10.98 -27.79
C SER A 165 -23.37 10.69 -28.77
N SER A 166 -24.59 10.45 -28.25
CA SER A 166 -25.81 10.14 -28.99
C SER A 166 -26.76 11.35 -29.17
N ASP A 167 -26.56 12.44 -28.42
CA ASP A 167 -27.43 13.62 -28.43
C ASP A 167 -26.99 14.64 -29.49
N SER A 168 -27.68 14.66 -30.63
CA SER A 168 -27.41 15.58 -31.73
C SER A 168 -27.52 17.06 -31.34
N SER A 169 -28.39 17.42 -30.39
CA SER A 169 -28.70 18.81 -30.03
C SER A 169 -27.58 19.49 -29.22
N LEU A 170 -26.89 18.73 -28.38
CA LEU A 170 -25.82 19.22 -27.50
C LEU A 170 -24.42 18.78 -27.94
N SER A 171 -24.31 17.82 -28.87
CA SER A 171 -23.05 17.24 -29.36
C SER A 171 -22.00 18.28 -29.79
N GLY A 172 -22.40 19.41 -30.41
CA GLY A 172 -21.46 20.44 -30.86
C GLY A 172 -20.73 21.14 -29.70
N GLY A 173 -21.45 21.50 -28.63
CA GLY A 173 -20.86 22.09 -27.43
C GLY A 173 -19.94 21.10 -26.72
N TYR A 174 -20.41 19.87 -26.55
CA TYR A 174 -19.65 18.78 -25.92
C TYR A 174 -18.35 18.47 -26.68
N ARG A 175 -18.40 18.27 -28.01
CA ARG A 175 -17.22 18.00 -28.84
C ARG A 175 -16.18 19.12 -28.78
N ASN A 176 -16.62 20.38 -28.75
CA ASN A 176 -15.72 21.53 -28.61
C ASN A 176 -15.01 21.55 -27.25
N ALA A 177 -15.75 21.32 -26.16
CA ALA A 177 -15.18 21.22 -24.81
C ALA A 177 -14.23 20.02 -24.69
N LEU A 178 -14.65 18.85 -25.16
CA LEU A 178 -13.89 17.61 -25.18
C LEU A 178 -12.56 17.78 -25.92
N THR A 179 -12.56 18.39 -27.11
CA THR A 179 -11.34 18.64 -27.90
C THR A 179 -10.31 19.47 -27.14
N ARG A 180 -10.75 20.56 -26.47
CA ARG A 180 -9.86 21.42 -25.67
C ARG A 180 -9.21 20.67 -24.50
N VAL A 181 -10.00 19.87 -23.77
CA VAL A 181 -9.47 19.15 -22.61
C VAL A 181 -8.63 17.93 -23.01
N THR A 182 -8.93 17.25 -24.13
CA THR A 182 -8.09 16.17 -24.66
C THR A 182 -6.72 16.71 -25.10
N GLU A 183 -6.69 17.90 -25.72
CA GLU A 183 -5.43 18.57 -26.06
C GLU A 183 -4.63 18.95 -24.80
N ALA A 184 -5.28 19.52 -23.78
CA ALA A 184 -4.65 19.85 -22.50
C ALA A 184 -4.06 18.62 -21.79
N LEU A 185 -4.86 17.54 -21.69
CA LEU A 185 -4.52 16.28 -21.04
C LEU A 185 -3.28 15.58 -21.64
N LEU A 186 -3.02 15.78 -22.93
CA LEU A 186 -1.85 15.21 -23.61
C LEU A 186 -0.64 16.17 -23.66
N ILE A 187 -0.85 17.48 -23.52
CA ILE A 187 0.21 18.50 -23.66
C ILE A 187 0.76 18.98 -22.32
N LEU A 188 -0.07 19.21 -21.30
CA LEU A 188 0.39 19.76 -20.02
C LEU A 188 1.30 18.77 -19.26
N PRO A 189 0.91 17.49 -19.03
CA PRO A 189 1.78 16.54 -18.32
C PRO A 189 3.10 16.29 -19.06
N LYS A 190 3.06 16.28 -20.41
CA LYS A 190 4.24 16.16 -21.28
C LYS A 190 5.24 17.30 -21.11
N ARG A 191 4.76 18.53 -20.89
CA ARG A 191 5.59 19.73 -20.68
C ARG A 191 6.01 19.91 -19.21
N SER A 192 5.37 19.21 -18.28
CA SER A 192 5.63 19.35 -16.85
C SER A 192 7.08 19.01 -16.49
N THR A 193 7.79 19.99 -15.92
CA THR A 193 9.13 19.76 -15.37
C THR A 193 9.08 18.85 -14.15
N TYR A 194 7.97 18.90 -13.39
CA TYR A 194 7.72 18.05 -12.23
C TYR A 194 7.55 16.57 -12.62
N VAL A 195 6.66 16.27 -13.58
CA VAL A 195 6.50 14.90 -14.10
C VAL A 195 7.82 14.38 -14.66
N ASN A 196 8.48 15.14 -15.55
CA ASN A 196 9.75 14.72 -16.16
C ASN A 196 10.86 14.45 -15.13
N LYS A 197 10.93 15.24 -14.05
CA LYS A 197 11.83 14.98 -12.91
C LYS A 197 11.51 13.65 -12.23
N CYS A 198 10.27 13.49 -11.75
CA CYS A 198 9.86 12.33 -10.95
C CYS A 198 9.71 11.02 -11.76
N THR A 199 9.75 11.07 -13.10
CA THR A 199 9.68 9.89 -13.99
C THR A 199 10.96 9.58 -14.76
N ASN A 200 11.81 10.57 -15.04
CA ASN A 200 12.97 10.39 -15.93
C ASN A 200 14.31 10.84 -15.31
N LEU A 201 14.34 11.31 -14.06
CA LEU A 201 15.58 11.57 -13.31
C LEU A 201 15.67 10.65 -12.06
N PRO A 202 16.23 9.42 -12.20
CA PRO A 202 16.33 8.46 -11.10
C PRO A 202 17.00 9.00 -9.82
N SER A 203 17.93 9.94 -9.96
CA SER A 203 18.57 10.70 -8.87
C SER A 203 17.63 11.59 -8.03
N THR A 204 16.31 11.56 -8.31
CA THR A 204 15.29 12.29 -7.55
C THR A 204 14.15 11.40 -7.04
N TRP A 205 14.04 10.14 -7.47
CA TRP A 205 12.88 9.28 -7.15
C TRP A 205 12.79 8.91 -5.67
N TYR A 206 13.92 8.87 -4.97
CA TYR A 206 13.99 8.62 -3.53
C TYR A 206 13.65 9.85 -2.67
N LYS A 207 13.39 11.02 -3.28
CA LYS A 207 13.14 12.28 -2.58
C LYS A 207 11.65 12.54 -2.44
N ASP A 208 11.02 11.93 -1.44
CA ASP A 208 9.60 12.09 -1.11
C ASP A 208 9.18 13.54 -0.74
N THR A 209 10.12 14.44 -0.46
CA THR A 209 9.88 15.90 -0.32
C THR A 209 9.88 16.66 -1.64
N GLU A 210 10.52 16.13 -2.69
CA GLU A 210 10.61 16.74 -4.03
C GLU A 210 9.66 16.10 -5.04
N CYS A 211 9.28 14.84 -4.82
CA CYS A 211 8.33 14.04 -5.60
C CYS A 211 7.32 13.41 -4.63
N THR A 212 6.09 13.94 -4.60
CA THR A 212 5.01 13.52 -3.69
C THR A 212 4.36 12.18 -4.05
N LEU A 213 4.71 11.61 -5.20
CA LEU A 213 4.34 10.27 -5.65
C LEU A 213 5.62 9.53 -6.04
N SER A 214 5.66 8.22 -5.78
CA SER A 214 6.75 7.35 -6.23
C SER A 214 6.84 7.33 -7.75
N SER A 215 8.02 6.99 -8.30
CA SER A 215 8.22 7.03 -9.75
C SER A 215 7.27 6.09 -10.48
N ILE A 216 7.00 4.91 -9.92
CA ILE A 216 6.08 3.92 -10.50
C ILE A 216 4.63 4.39 -10.45
N VAL A 217 4.17 4.98 -9.34
CA VAL A 217 2.82 5.55 -9.28
C VAL A 217 2.69 6.69 -10.29
N MET A 218 3.71 7.54 -10.44
CA MET A 218 3.73 8.61 -11.45
C MET A 218 3.66 8.06 -12.89
N GLU A 219 4.47 7.05 -13.22
CA GLU A 219 4.46 6.36 -14.51
C GLU A 219 3.10 5.73 -14.82
N LEU A 220 2.46 5.09 -13.83
CA LEU A 220 1.12 4.50 -13.97
C LEU A 220 0.04 5.57 -14.21
N GLN A 221 0.12 6.73 -13.55
CA GLN A 221 -0.75 7.89 -13.85
C GLN A 221 -0.53 8.34 -15.30
N MET A 222 0.71 8.49 -15.76
CA MET A 222 1.01 8.91 -17.14
C MET A 222 0.58 7.87 -18.19
N ALA A 223 0.70 6.58 -17.88
CA ALA A 223 0.20 5.50 -18.71
C ALA A 223 -1.32 5.55 -18.87
N LYS A 224 -2.06 5.74 -17.76
CA LYS A 224 -3.52 5.95 -17.78
C LYS A 224 -3.91 7.13 -18.67
N LEU A 225 -3.30 8.31 -18.48
CA LEU A 225 -3.57 9.49 -19.31
C LEU A 225 -3.30 9.21 -20.79
N THR A 226 -2.20 8.53 -21.09
CA THR A 226 -1.76 8.23 -22.45
C THR A 226 -2.67 7.23 -23.16
N ILE A 227 -3.11 6.16 -22.47
CA ILE A 227 -4.04 5.16 -23.01
C ILE A 227 -5.40 5.80 -23.31
N PHE A 228 -5.98 6.53 -22.34
CA PHE A 228 -7.28 7.17 -22.52
C PHE A 228 -7.25 8.32 -23.53
N GLY A 229 -6.20 9.14 -23.53
CA GLY A 229 -5.99 10.16 -24.56
C GLY A 229 -5.86 9.56 -25.97
N SER A 230 -5.16 8.43 -26.11
CA SER A 230 -5.02 7.69 -27.38
C SER A 230 -6.36 7.15 -27.90
N ILE A 231 -7.22 6.63 -27.00
CA ILE A 231 -8.60 6.23 -27.33
C ILE A 231 -9.41 7.43 -27.86
N LEU A 232 -9.32 8.59 -27.20
CA LEU A 232 -10.05 9.82 -27.57
C LEU A 232 -9.61 10.41 -28.92
N ILE A 233 -8.32 10.38 -29.24
CA ILE A 233 -7.80 10.87 -30.55
C ILE A 233 -7.98 9.85 -31.68
N GLY A 234 -8.36 8.61 -31.37
CA GLY A 234 -8.59 7.56 -32.36
C GLY A 234 -7.33 6.87 -32.88
N ASP A 235 -6.23 6.89 -32.12
CA ASP A 235 -4.94 6.30 -32.51
C ASP A 235 -4.43 5.31 -31.45
N LEU A 236 -4.48 4.01 -31.77
CA LEU A 236 -3.95 2.94 -30.92
C LEU A 236 -2.59 2.41 -31.41
N SER A 237 -1.98 3.02 -32.43
CA SER A 237 -0.83 2.46 -33.16
C SER A 237 0.43 2.21 -32.32
N ARG A 238 0.54 2.87 -31.15
CA ARG A 238 1.69 2.81 -30.24
C ARG A 238 1.40 2.16 -28.88
N MET A 239 0.29 1.42 -28.77
CA MET A 239 -0.09 0.78 -27.50
C MET A 239 0.97 -0.21 -27.00
N ASP A 240 1.62 -0.95 -27.90
CA ASP A 240 2.77 -1.79 -27.59
C ASP A 240 3.86 -1.02 -26.82
N VAL A 241 4.23 0.18 -27.28
CA VAL A 241 5.22 1.03 -26.60
C VAL A 241 4.78 1.40 -25.18
N TYR A 242 3.49 1.67 -24.98
CA TYR A 242 2.97 2.10 -23.68
C TYR A 242 2.90 0.94 -22.68
N TYR A 243 2.35 -0.21 -23.10
CA TYR A 243 2.31 -1.41 -22.25
C TYR A 243 3.71 -1.98 -22.00
N ASN A 244 4.65 -1.88 -22.96
CA ASN A 244 6.04 -2.29 -22.78
C ASN A 244 6.77 -1.40 -21.74
N ARG A 245 6.52 -0.08 -21.71
CA ARG A 245 7.04 0.80 -20.64
C ARG A 245 6.45 0.45 -19.27
N ILE A 246 5.19 0.01 -19.20
CA ILE A 246 4.57 -0.41 -17.93
C ILE A 246 5.21 -1.71 -17.41
N ILE A 247 5.35 -2.75 -18.24
CA ILE A 247 5.96 -4.03 -17.78
C ILE A 247 7.41 -3.85 -17.28
N GLU A 248 8.20 -2.90 -17.80
CA GLU A 248 9.53 -2.56 -17.26
C GLU A 248 9.53 -2.12 -15.78
N LEU A 249 8.41 -1.60 -15.29
CA LEU A 249 8.19 -1.25 -13.87
C LEU A 249 7.81 -2.49 -13.03
N PHE A 250 7.21 -3.50 -13.67
CA PHE A 250 6.76 -4.76 -13.07
C PHE A 250 7.80 -5.89 -13.17
N GLN A 251 8.93 -5.66 -13.83
CA GLN A 251 10.06 -6.59 -13.81
C GLN A 251 10.61 -6.75 -12.39
N ILE A 252 10.81 -8.01 -11.99
CA ILE A 252 11.44 -8.35 -10.70
C ILE A 252 12.90 -7.88 -10.75
N ARG A 253 13.31 -7.11 -9.74
CA ARG A 253 14.66 -6.56 -9.63
C ARG A 253 15.40 -7.19 -8.45
N HIS A 254 16.56 -7.79 -8.72
CA HIS A 254 17.44 -8.38 -7.71
C HIS A 254 18.65 -7.48 -7.51
N TRP A 255 18.67 -6.71 -6.42
CA TRP A 255 19.74 -5.75 -6.15
C TRP A 255 20.70 -6.22 -5.06
N ASN A 256 21.98 -5.92 -5.24
CA ASN A 256 22.96 -5.97 -4.16
C ASN A 256 22.95 -4.63 -3.42
N TYR A 257 22.29 -4.60 -2.26
CA TYR A 257 22.17 -3.44 -1.39
C TYR A 257 23.49 -3.03 -0.70
N GLU A 258 24.59 -3.77 -0.89
CA GLU A 258 25.93 -3.37 -0.44
C GLU A 258 26.70 -2.52 -1.43
N LEU A 259 26.25 -2.43 -2.69
CA LEU A 259 26.82 -1.50 -3.65
C LEU A 259 26.39 -0.07 -3.31
N THR A 260 27.24 0.91 -3.64
CA THR A 260 26.90 2.32 -3.43
C THR A 260 25.62 2.65 -4.21
N PRO A 261 24.70 3.43 -3.63
CA PRO A 261 23.61 4.07 -4.35
C PRO A 261 23.99 4.64 -5.71
N THR A 262 23.67 3.90 -6.78
CA THR A 262 23.73 4.38 -8.16
C THR A 262 22.48 5.20 -8.46
N ALA A 263 22.47 5.92 -9.59
CA ALA A 263 21.21 6.48 -10.11
C ALA A 263 20.17 5.35 -10.33
N ASP A 264 20.64 4.15 -10.67
CA ASP A 264 19.88 2.93 -10.92
C ASP A 264 19.32 2.23 -9.66
N LEU A 265 18.98 2.97 -8.60
CA LEU A 265 18.26 2.42 -7.45
C LEU A 265 16.75 2.53 -7.63
N TYR A 266 16.16 1.47 -8.16
CA TYR A 266 14.77 1.45 -8.59
C TYR A 266 13.79 1.02 -7.48
N ASP A 267 12.72 1.80 -7.35
CA ASP A 267 11.43 1.35 -6.85
C ASP A 267 10.96 0.07 -7.59
N GLY A 268 9.97 -0.63 -7.05
CA GLY A 268 9.27 -1.72 -7.75
C GLY A 268 9.35 -3.08 -7.07
N PHE A 269 8.97 -4.10 -7.83
CA PHE A 269 8.79 -5.46 -7.33
C PHE A 269 10.13 -6.18 -7.08
N ARG A 270 10.09 -7.08 -6.09
CA ARG A 270 11.15 -8.02 -5.74
C ARG A 270 10.60 -9.46 -5.83
N SER A 271 11.48 -10.46 -5.72
CA SER A 271 11.11 -11.86 -5.98
C SER A 271 10.29 -12.54 -4.88
N ASP A 272 10.13 -11.89 -3.72
CA ASP A 272 9.33 -12.34 -2.58
C ASP A 272 8.03 -11.55 -2.42
N GLY A 273 7.53 -10.96 -3.52
CA GLY A 273 6.33 -10.13 -3.54
C GLY A 273 6.54 -8.68 -3.06
N THR A 274 7.65 -8.37 -2.36
CA THR A 274 7.92 -7.02 -1.83
C THR A 274 7.83 -5.97 -2.94
N PHE A 275 7.03 -4.93 -2.71
CA PHE A 275 7.06 -3.70 -3.51
C PHE A 275 7.77 -2.60 -2.71
N VAL A 276 8.83 -2.03 -3.29
CA VAL A 276 9.64 -0.97 -2.66
C VAL A 276 9.34 0.37 -3.31
N GLU A 277 9.07 1.40 -2.52
CA GLU A 277 8.89 2.79 -2.98
C GLU A 277 9.88 3.74 -2.31
N TYR A 278 10.14 4.88 -2.95
CA TYR A 278 11.10 5.90 -2.48
C TYR A 278 12.41 5.25 -2.01
N PHE A 279 12.95 4.34 -2.84
CA PHE A 279 14.14 3.51 -2.62
C PHE A 279 14.10 2.48 -1.46
N SER A 280 13.44 2.77 -0.33
CA SER A 280 13.59 1.98 0.92
C SER A 280 12.30 1.79 1.74
N SER A 281 11.13 2.01 1.13
CA SER A 281 9.83 2.07 1.83
C SER A 281 8.92 0.92 1.48
N ILE A 282 8.34 0.30 2.49
CA ILE A 282 7.27 -0.70 2.36
C ILE A 282 6.00 -0.06 2.90
N ILE A 283 5.22 0.56 2.02
CA ILE A 283 4.06 1.41 2.39
C ILE A 283 2.75 1.03 1.66
N PRO A 284 2.38 -0.27 1.55
CA PRO A 284 1.16 -0.68 0.85
C PRO A 284 -0.12 -0.08 1.44
N GLY A 285 -0.11 0.30 2.73
CA GLY A 285 -1.20 1.03 3.40
C GLY A 285 -1.41 2.47 2.93
N SER A 286 -0.40 3.10 2.31
CA SER A 286 -0.50 4.43 1.68
C SER A 286 -0.88 4.33 0.21
N THR A 287 -0.12 3.55 -0.56
CA THR A 287 -0.17 3.58 -2.03
C THR A 287 -0.94 2.43 -2.64
N GLY A 288 -1.32 1.41 -1.87
CA GLY A 288 -1.97 0.18 -2.35
C GLY A 288 -3.24 0.43 -3.15
N TYR A 289 -4.17 1.25 -2.65
CA TYR A 289 -5.37 1.62 -3.40
C TYR A 289 -5.02 2.34 -4.72
N SER A 290 -4.19 3.38 -4.65
CA SER A 290 -3.79 4.17 -5.81
C SER A 290 -3.15 3.30 -6.89
N MET A 291 -2.22 2.42 -6.51
CA MET A 291 -1.54 1.53 -7.44
C MET A 291 -2.50 0.49 -8.04
N LEU A 292 -3.30 -0.21 -7.23
CA LEU A 292 -4.25 -1.22 -7.73
C LEU A 292 -5.33 -0.60 -8.62
N SER A 293 -5.84 0.58 -8.26
CA SER A 293 -6.80 1.32 -9.07
C SER A 293 -6.19 1.73 -10.41
N LEU A 294 -4.97 2.28 -10.43
CA LEU A 294 -4.28 2.63 -11.68
C LEU A 294 -4.02 1.42 -12.57
N ILE A 295 -3.59 0.29 -12.00
CA ILE A 295 -3.45 -0.97 -12.74
C ILE A 295 -4.80 -1.40 -13.33
N ALA A 296 -5.90 -1.29 -12.57
CA ALA A 296 -7.23 -1.58 -13.09
C ALA A 296 -7.64 -0.66 -14.25
N PHE A 297 -7.31 0.64 -14.21
CA PHE A 297 -7.51 1.56 -15.34
C PHE A 297 -6.65 1.22 -16.56
N VAL A 298 -5.46 0.65 -16.38
CA VAL A 298 -4.61 0.16 -17.47
C VAL A 298 -5.16 -1.14 -18.07
N LEU A 299 -5.64 -2.07 -17.23
CA LEU A 299 -6.12 -3.39 -17.66
C LEU A 299 -7.54 -3.37 -18.25
N ALA A 300 -8.48 -2.58 -17.72
CA ALA A 300 -9.86 -2.58 -18.19
C ALA A 300 -10.04 -2.36 -19.72
N PRO A 301 -9.33 -1.42 -20.39
CA PRO A 301 -9.43 -1.26 -21.83
C PRO A 301 -8.59 -2.25 -22.65
N SER A 302 -7.67 -3.01 -22.05
CA SER A 302 -6.60 -3.72 -22.78
C SER A 302 -7.12 -4.78 -23.74
N GLN A 303 -8.07 -5.61 -23.33
CA GLN A 303 -8.65 -6.65 -24.21
C GLN A 303 -9.29 -6.02 -25.46
N LYS A 304 -10.02 -4.91 -25.30
CA LYS A 304 -10.62 -4.19 -26.43
C LYS A 304 -9.58 -3.53 -27.33
N ILE A 305 -8.46 -3.06 -26.77
CA ILE A 305 -7.32 -2.56 -27.54
C ILE A 305 -6.67 -3.70 -28.36
N ILE A 306 -6.46 -4.88 -27.76
CA ILE A 306 -5.92 -6.08 -28.42
C ILE A 306 -6.81 -6.52 -29.60
N GLU A 307 -8.14 -6.56 -29.39
CA GLU A 307 -9.13 -6.82 -30.45
C GLU A 307 -8.99 -5.83 -31.62
N GLN A 308 -8.94 -4.52 -31.33
CA GLN A 308 -8.87 -3.48 -32.37
C GLN A 308 -7.53 -3.50 -33.12
N LEU A 309 -6.40 -3.73 -32.43
CA LEU A 309 -5.09 -3.90 -33.04
C LEU A 309 -5.08 -5.10 -33.98
N THR A 310 -5.60 -6.24 -33.52
CA THR A 310 -5.73 -7.47 -34.33
C THR A 310 -6.61 -7.24 -35.56
N ALA A 311 -7.78 -6.61 -35.40
CA ALA A 311 -8.69 -6.28 -36.50
C ALA A 311 -8.10 -5.28 -37.50
N SER A 312 -7.18 -4.42 -37.07
CA SER A 312 -6.44 -3.49 -37.93
C SER A 312 -5.23 -4.13 -38.67
N GLY A 313 -4.92 -5.40 -38.39
CA GLY A 313 -3.77 -6.11 -38.95
C GLY A 313 -2.45 -5.90 -38.18
N ASN A 314 -2.45 -5.14 -37.08
CA ASN A 314 -1.27 -4.94 -36.24
C ASN A 314 -1.16 -6.04 -35.16
N THR A 315 -1.04 -7.29 -35.63
CA THR A 315 -1.01 -8.50 -34.78
C THR A 315 0.20 -8.56 -33.86
N ASN A 316 1.36 -8.04 -34.29
CA ASN A 316 2.58 -7.98 -33.47
C ASN A 316 2.39 -7.08 -32.25
N ALA A 317 1.82 -5.88 -32.42
CA ALA A 317 1.51 -5.00 -31.29
C ALA A 317 0.45 -5.62 -30.37
N ALA A 318 -0.61 -6.23 -30.94
CA ALA A 318 -1.62 -6.94 -30.18
C ALA A 318 -1.02 -8.04 -29.28
N HIS A 319 -0.08 -8.83 -29.82
CA HIS A 319 0.63 -9.87 -29.07
C HIS A 319 1.54 -9.28 -27.97
N SER A 320 2.28 -8.21 -28.27
CA SER A 320 3.10 -7.51 -27.27
C SER A 320 2.27 -6.98 -26.10
N VAL A 321 1.10 -6.38 -26.39
CA VAL A 321 0.17 -5.89 -25.36
C VAL A 321 -0.39 -7.06 -24.53
N GLN A 322 -0.78 -8.18 -25.15
CA GLN A 322 -1.25 -9.38 -24.42
C GLN A 322 -0.18 -9.93 -23.45
N LEU A 323 1.08 -10.01 -23.89
CA LEU A 323 2.18 -10.47 -23.02
C LEU A 323 2.40 -9.51 -21.84
N ALA A 324 2.36 -8.20 -22.08
CA ALA A 324 2.47 -7.19 -21.03
C ALA A 324 1.31 -7.28 -20.03
N VAL A 325 0.06 -7.39 -20.49
CA VAL A 325 -1.14 -7.60 -19.67
C VAL A 325 -0.98 -8.82 -18.76
N ASN A 326 -0.61 -9.97 -19.32
CA ASN A 326 -0.45 -11.21 -18.55
C ASN A 326 0.62 -11.08 -17.46
N SER A 327 1.74 -10.39 -17.75
CA SER A 327 2.80 -10.14 -16.78
C SER A 327 2.39 -9.18 -15.66
N ILE A 328 1.69 -8.09 -16.00
CA ILE A 328 1.13 -7.13 -15.04
C ILE A 328 0.17 -7.85 -14.08
N ILE A 329 -0.70 -8.72 -14.60
CA ILE A 329 -1.66 -9.50 -13.79
C ILE A 329 -0.94 -10.44 -12.83
N ASP A 330 0.03 -11.23 -13.30
CA ASP A 330 0.80 -12.17 -12.45
C ASP A 330 1.50 -11.44 -11.29
N LYS A 331 2.22 -10.36 -11.60
CA LYS A 331 2.97 -9.58 -10.60
C LYS A 331 2.07 -8.84 -9.62
N THR A 332 0.94 -8.30 -10.08
CA THR A 332 -0.04 -7.63 -9.22
C THR A 332 -0.74 -8.62 -8.30
N THR A 333 -1.08 -9.82 -8.80
CA THR A 333 -1.72 -10.88 -8.01
C THR A 333 -0.81 -11.37 -6.88
N THR A 334 0.48 -11.62 -7.17
CA THR A 334 1.50 -11.93 -6.16
C THR A 334 1.58 -10.84 -5.09
N TYR A 335 1.62 -9.56 -5.48
CA TYR A 335 1.69 -8.45 -4.54
C TYR A 335 0.42 -8.30 -3.67
N ILE A 336 -0.78 -8.51 -4.23
CA ILE A 336 -2.03 -8.51 -3.47
C ILE A 336 -2.00 -9.60 -2.40
N LEU A 337 -1.62 -10.83 -2.75
CA LEU A 337 -1.59 -11.94 -1.80
C LEU A 337 -0.48 -11.75 -0.75
N ASP A 338 0.77 -11.64 -1.18
CA ASP A 338 1.94 -11.74 -0.31
C ASP A 338 2.24 -10.47 0.50
N SER A 339 1.94 -9.28 -0.05
CA SER A 339 2.30 -7.99 0.57
C SER A 339 1.12 -7.19 1.12
N ILE A 340 -0.11 -7.45 0.67
CA ILE A 340 -1.31 -6.75 1.15
C ILE A 340 -2.14 -7.67 2.04
N LEU A 341 -2.73 -8.73 1.47
CA LEU A 341 -3.74 -9.52 2.15
C LEU A 341 -3.17 -10.26 3.36
N SER A 342 -2.02 -10.94 3.25
CA SER A 342 -1.39 -11.63 4.39
C SER A 342 -1.08 -10.71 5.59
N PHE A 343 -1.00 -9.39 5.38
CA PHE A 343 -0.79 -8.38 6.41
C PHE A 343 -2.05 -7.57 6.79
N ALA A 344 -3.19 -7.80 6.14
CA ALA A 344 -4.48 -7.31 6.60
C ALA A 344 -4.91 -8.14 7.81
N VAL A 345 -5.02 -7.50 8.97
CA VAL A 345 -5.28 -8.17 10.25
C VAL A 345 -6.49 -7.55 10.93
N ASN A 346 -7.34 -8.40 11.51
CA ASN A 346 -8.66 -8.01 12.02
C ASN A 346 -9.42 -7.18 10.97
N CYS A 347 -9.72 -5.91 11.29
CA CYS A 347 -10.47 -4.99 10.43
C CYS A 347 -9.62 -3.88 9.81
N GLY A 348 -8.29 -4.04 9.66
CA GLY A 348 -7.46 -2.97 9.11
C GLY A 348 -6.12 -3.38 8.49
N VAL A 349 -5.52 -2.43 7.77
CA VAL A 349 -4.12 -2.49 7.34
C VAL A 349 -3.29 -1.61 8.30
N PRO A 350 -2.30 -2.17 9.02
CA PRO A 350 -1.72 -1.53 10.20
C PRO A 350 -0.75 -0.38 9.90
N ASP A 351 -0.53 0.49 10.89
CA ASP A 351 0.28 1.73 10.78
C ASP A 351 1.73 1.47 10.31
N ILE A 352 2.30 0.33 10.70
CA ILE A 352 3.64 -0.14 10.31
C ILE A 352 3.81 -0.43 8.80
N LEU A 353 2.72 -0.37 8.04
CA LEU A 353 2.67 -0.48 6.57
C LEU A 353 2.13 0.78 5.89
N ALA A 354 1.94 1.88 6.63
CA ALA A 354 1.32 3.11 6.14
C ALA A 354 2.29 4.31 6.08
N GLY A 355 3.60 4.12 6.26
CA GLY A 355 4.61 5.18 6.08
C GLY A 355 4.29 6.44 6.89
N ALA A 356 4.21 7.60 6.22
CA ALA A 356 3.75 8.84 6.86
C ALA A 356 2.23 8.86 7.13
N ASP A 357 1.40 8.19 6.32
CA ASP A 357 -0.06 8.10 6.52
C ASP A 357 -0.47 7.31 7.77
N ALA A 358 0.48 6.66 8.44
CA ALA A 358 0.31 6.23 9.83
C ALA A 358 -0.23 7.37 10.72
N ALA A 359 0.20 8.61 10.48
CA ALA A 359 -0.21 9.80 11.23
C ALA A 359 -1.29 10.64 10.51
N ASN A 360 -1.94 10.11 9.49
CA ASN A 360 -3.00 10.79 8.73
C ASN A 360 -4.38 10.42 9.30
N ASP A 361 -5.07 11.37 9.92
CA ASP A 361 -6.36 11.18 10.57
C ASP A 361 -7.50 10.76 9.61
N SER A 362 -7.35 11.04 8.31
CA SER A 362 -8.29 10.58 7.28
C SER A 362 -8.05 9.13 6.84
N ASN A 363 -6.90 8.54 7.19
CA ASN A 363 -6.48 7.22 6.74
C ASN A 363 -6.07 6.26 7.89
N PRO A 364 -6.92 6.01 8.91
CA PRO A 364 -6.71 4.98 9.92
C PRO A 364 -6.77 3.54 9.33
N PRO A 365 -6.35 2.50 10.07
CA PRO A 365 -6.27 1.12 9.56
C PRO A 365 -7.53 0.59 8.84
N LEU A 366 -8.72 0.90 9.37
CA LEU A 366 -10.01 0.54 8.77
C LEU A 366 -10.24 1.24 7.42
N SER A 367 -9.94 2.54 7.32
CA SER A 367 -10.04 3.29 6.07
C SER A 367 -9.08 2.77 5.00
N ARG A 368 -7.85 2.40 5.38
CA ARG A 368 -6.88 1.77 4.47
C ARG A 368 -7.41 0.47 3.91
N LEU A 369 -7.99 -0.39 4.76
CA LEU A 369 -8.60 -1.64 4.31
C LEU A 369 -9.78 -1.36 3.35
N LYS A 370 -10.64 -0.40 3.66
CA LYS A 370 -11.74 0.05 2.78
C LYS A 370 -11.24 0.51 1.40
N ASP A 371 -10.20 1.37 1.35
CA ASP A 371 -9.66 1.88 0.09
C ASP A 371 -8.96 0.77 -0.71
N ILE A 372 -8.10 -0.02 -0.07
CA ILE A 372 -7.41 -1.14 -0.70
C ILE A 372 -8.40 -2.19 -1.21
N SER A 373 -9.48 -2.47 -0.46
CA SER A 373 -10.57 -3.36 -0.90
C SER A 373 -11.16 -2.89 -2.22
N MET A 374 -11.52 -1.60 -2.34
CA MET A 374 -12.02 -1.05 -3.62
C MET A 374 -11.00 -1.17 -4.75
N GLY A 375 -9.71 -0.99 -4.47
CA GLY A 375 -8.63 -1.20 -5.44
C GLY A 375 -8.53 -2.66 -5.92
N ILE A 376 -8.61 -3.63 -5.00
CA ILE A 376 -8.62 -5.06 -5.30
C ILE A 376 -9.88 -5.42 -6.13
N MET A 377 -11.05 -4.88 -5.79
CA MET A 377 -12.29 -5.12 -6.53
C MET A 377 -12.20 -4.57 -7.97
N GLN A 378 -11.63 -3.37 -8.16
CA GLN A 378 -11.39 -2.78 -9.48
C GLN A 378 -10.41 -3.62 -10.31
N PHE A 379 -9.30 -4.05 -9.70
CA PHE A 379 -8.32 -4.94 -10.33
C PHE A 379 -8.96 -6.26 -10.75
N ALA A 380 -9.68 -6.94 -9.85
CA ALA A 380 -10.36 -8.19 -10.12
C ALA A 380 -11.34 -8.07 -11.28
N TYR A 381 -12.19 -7.03 -11.29
CA TYR A 381 -13.08 -6.75 -12.41
C TYR A 381 -12.31 -6.60 -13.73
N ALA A 382 -11.25 -5.79 -13.76
CA ALA A 382 -10.42 -5.57 -14.95
C ALA A 382 -9.72 -6.85 -15.44
N VAL A 383 -9.38 -7.78 -14.54
CA VAL A 383 -8.88 -9.13 -14.87
C VAL A 383 -10.00 -9.97 -15.51
N THR A 384 -11.24 -9.94 -14.99
CA THR A 384 -12.37 -10.70 -15.59
C THR A 384 -12.76 -10.24 -17.01
N LEU A 385 -12.25 -9.10 -17.48
CA LEU A 385 -12.43 -8.62 -18.85
C LEU A 385 -11.42 -9.20 -19.87
N GLN A 386 -10.38 -9.90 -19.41
CA GLN A 386 -9.34 -10.43 -20.31
C GLN A 386 -9.72 -11.83 -20.85
N ASP A 387 -9.45 -12.07 -22.14
CA ASP A 387 -9.50 -13.43 -22.69
C ASP A 387 -8.14 -14.14 -22.46
N ASN A 388 -8.14 -15.47 -22.56
CA ASN A 388 -6.94 -16.33 -22.54
C ASN A 388 -6.09 -16.26 -21.25
N LEU A 389 -6.70 -15.98 -20.10
CA LEU A 389 -6.05 -16.16 -18.80
C LEU A 389 -5.72 -17.64 -18.54
N SER A 390 -4.56 -17.90 -17.95
CA SER A 390 -4.18 -19.25 -17.49
C SER A 390 -5.04 -19.70 -16.30
N SER A 391 -5.23 -21.02 -16.14
CA SER A 391 -5.97 -21.60 -15.01
C SER A 391 -5.45 -21.15 -13.64
N LYS A 392 -4.12 -20.99 -13.51
CA LYS A 392 -3.43 -20.45 -12.33
C LYS A 392 -4.02 -19.08 -11.89
N PHE A 393 -4.44 -18.23 -12.83
CA PHE A 393 -5.02 -16.93 -12.46
C PHE A 393 -6.43 -17.06 -11.86
N ASN A 394 -7.23 -18.02 -12.31
CA ASN A 394 -8.56 -18.26 -11.73
C ASN A 394 -8.45 -18.78 -10.29
N GLU A 395 -7.46 -19.64 -10.02
CA GLU A 395 -7.13 -20.14 -8.68
C GLU A 395 -6.70 -18.99 -7.75
N LEU A 396 -5.69 -18.22 -8.15
CA LEU A 396 -5.19 -17.08 -7.35
C LEU A 396 -6.26 -15.98 -7.14
N LEU A 397 -7.11 -15.73 -8.14
CA LEU A 397 -8.24 -14.81 -8.02
C LEU A 397 -9.31 -15.37 -7.06
N GLY A 398 -9.54 -16.69 -7.08
CA GLY A 398 -10.36 -17.38 -6.08
C GLY A 398 -9.83 -17.22 -4.65
N HIS A 399 -8.51 -17.24 -4.46
CA HIS A 399 -7.90 -16.95 -3.16
C HIS A 399 -8.14 -15.50 -2.73
N ILE A 400 -7.95 -14.52 -3.63
CA ILE A 400 -8.28 -13.11 -3.38
C ILE A 400 -9.76 -12.94 -3.01
N PHE A 401 -10.67 -13.63 -3.70
CA PHE A 401 -12.10 -13.60 -3.41
C PHE A 401 -12.42 -14.15 -2.01
N LYS A 402 -11.92 -15.35 -1.67
CA LYS A 402 -12.12 -15.97 -0.34
C LYS A 402 -11.59 -15.07 0.79
N TYR A 403 -10.33 -14.64 0.67
CA TYR A 403 -9.64 -13.83 1.68
C TYR A 403 -10.37 -12.50 1.91
N LEU A 404 -10.67 -11.75 0.84
CA LEU A 404 -11.29 -10.44 0.98
C LEU A 404 -12.75 -10.53 1.43
N ASN A 405 -13.53 -11.53 0.97
CA ASN A 405 -14.89 -11.73 1.45
C ASN A 405 -14.92 -12.01 2.96
N TYR A 406 -13.99 -12.81 3.49
CA TYR A 406 -13.89 -13.03 4.93
C TYR A 406 -13.76 -11.71 5.70
N HIS A 407 -12.80 -10.85 5.35
CA HIS A 407 -12.66 -9.55 6.03
C HIS A 407 -13.86 -8.63 5.84
N LEU A 408 -14.47 -8.59 4.64
CA LEU A 408 -15.63 -7.73 4.39
C LEU A 408 -16.86 -8.13 5.21
N THR A 409 -17.10 -9.44 5.41
CA THR A 409 -18.23 -9.92 6.22
C THR A 409 -17.92 -9.91 7.71
N ASP A 410 -16.68 -10.20 8.11
CA ASP A 410 -16.26 -10.17 9.52
C ASP A 410 -16.13 -8.72 10.06
N CYS A 411 -15.91 -7.75 9.16
CA CYS A 411 -15.79 -6.32 9.46
C CYS A 411 -16.79 -5.50 8.63
N PRO A 412 -18.11 -5.60 8.90
CA PRO A 412 -19.15 -4.94 8.11
C PRO A 412 -19.01 -3.40 8.05
N GLN A 413 -18.30 -2.79 9.00
CA GLN A 413 -17.93 -1.37 9.00
C GLN A 413 -17.16 -0.97 7.73
N VAL A 414 -16.37 -1.89 7.14
CA VAL A 414 -15.66 -1.67 5.87
C VAL A 414 -16.67 -1.47 4.74
N ILE A 415 -17.65 -2.37 4.60
CA ILE A 415 -18.72 -2.28 3.59
C ILE A 415 -19.54 -1.00 3.80
N ASP A 416 -19.84 -0.67 5.06
CA ASP A 416 -20.56 0.55 5.42
C ASP A 416 -19.82 1.84 5.03
N GLN A 417 -18.48 1.85 5.09
CA GLN A 417 -17.68 2.97 4.59
C GLN A 417 -17.60 2.98 3.07
N ILE A 418 -17.50 1.83 2.40
CA ILE A 418 -17.53 1.74 0.92
C ILE A 418 -18.85 2.32 0.37
N ALA A 419 -19.98 2.10 1.05
CA ALA A 419 -21.29 2.68 0.69
C ALA A 419 -21.36 4.22 0.75
N GLY A 420 -20.45 4.87 1.49
CA GLY A 420 -20.30 6.33 1.51
C GLY A 420 -19.36 6.88 0.43
N HIS A 421 -18.87 6.04 -0.50
CA HIS A 421 -17.81 6.41 -1.43
C HIS A 421 -18.25 6.31 -2.90
N TYR A 422 -17.76 7.22 -3.75
CA TYR A 422 -18.06 7.33 -5.18
C TYR A 422 -17.40 6.23 -6.06
N ASN A 423 -16.79 5.21 -5.45
CA ASN A 423 -16.45 3.92 -6.08
C ASN A 423 -17.38 2.78 -5.65
N PHE A 424 -18.37 3.00 -4.78
CA PHE A 424 -19.32 1.97 -4.30
C PHE A 424 -19.83 1.02 -5.40
N PRO A 425 -20.10 1.45 -6.66
CA PRO A 425 -20.61 0.55 -7.69
C PRO A 425 -19.73 -0.69 -7.98
N ILE A 426 -18.43 -0.65 -7.69
CA ILE A 426 -17.58 -1.84 -7.86
C ILE A 426 -17.98 -3.01 -6.96
N ILE A 427 -18.63 -2.76 -5.81
CA ILE A 427 -19.08 -3.82 -4.92
C ILE A 427 -20.22 -4.66 -5.54
N GLY A 428 -20.97 -4.10 -6.49
CA GLY A 428 -21.99 -4.84 -7.24
C GLY A 428 -21.37 -5.87 -8.18
N GLU A 429 -20.35 -5.47 -8.93
CA GLU A 429 -19.57 -6.38 -9.79
C GLU A 429 -18.82 -7.45 -8.98
N TRP A 430 -18.30 -7.07 -7.80
CA TRP A 430 -17.71 -8.01 -6.86
C TRP A 430 -18.72 -9.01 -6.32
N ASN A 431 -19.90 -8.55 -5.87
CA ASN A 431 -20.97 -9.43 -5.41
C ASN A 431 -21.52 -10.33 -6.53
N ARG A 432 -21.64 -9.84 -7.76
CA ARG A 432 -21.96 -10.65 -8.96
C ARG A 432 -20.96 -11.79 -9.17
N SER A 433 -19.69 -11.55 -8.85
CA SER A 433 -18.59 -12.51 -9.08
C SER A 433 -18.39 -13.48 -7.91
N THR A 434 -18.76 -13.10 -6.68
CA THR A 434 -18.39 -13.85 -5.46
C THR A 434 -19.55 -14.22 -4.55
N GLY A 435 -20.75 -13.65 -4.74
CA GLY A 435 -21.89 -13.86 -3.84
C GLY A 435 -21.71 -13.26 -2.44
N LEU A 436 -20.92 -12.19 -2.28
CA LEU A 436 -20.60 -11.51 -1.01
C LEU A 436 -21.81 -11.33 -0.06
N PHE A 437 -23.01 -11.05 -0.58
CA PHE A 437 -24.22 -10.84 0.24
C PHE A 437 -25.09 -12.09 0.47
N LEU A 438 -24.69 -13.26 -0.06
CA LEU A 438 -25.49 -14.50 -0.03
C LEU A 438 -25.13 -15.43 1.13
N ASN A 439 -23.87 -15.45 1.57
CA ASN A 439 -23.36 -16.38 2.60
C ASN A 439 -22.55 -15.64 3.67
N THR A 440 -22.53 -16.16 4.89
CA THR A 440 -21.45 -15.88 5.85
C THR A 440 -20.24 -16.71 5.41
N PRO A 441 -19.12 -16.11 4.98
CA PRO A 441 -17.93 -16.86 4.59
C PRO A 441 -17.35 -17.55 5.83
N ALA A 442 -17.03 -18.84 5.71
CA ALA A 442 -16.16 -19.49 6.68
C ALA A 442 -14.78 -18.85 6.64
N TYR A 443 -14.04 -18.91 7.76
CA TYR A 443 -12.66 -18.46 7.79
C TYR A 443 -11.81 -19.32 6.85
N PRO A 444 -11.16 -18.75 5.80
CA PRO A 444 -10.38 -19.53 4.83
C PRO A 444 -9.01 -19.89 5.41
N GLY A 445 -9.01 -20.82 6.37
CA GLY A 445 -7.82 -21.31 7.06
C GLY A 445 -6.80 -21.95 6.12
N GLU A 446 -7.28 -22.50 5.00
CA GLU A 446 -6.50 -23.06 3.90
C GLU A 446 -5.83 -21.99 3.01
N ILE A 447 -5.92 -20.71 3.38
CA ILE A 447 -5.25 -19.59 2.70
C ILE A 447 -4.59 -18.64 3.71
N MET A 448 -5.23 -18.37 4.85
CA MET A 448 -4.79 -17.31 5.76
C MET A 448 -3.72 -17.73 6.76
N TYR A 449 -3.70 -18.99 7.20
CA TYR A 449 -2.81 -19.43 8.28
C TYR A 449 -1.34 -19.54 7.85
N GLY A 450 -0.44 -19.52 8.84
CA GLY A 450 1.00 -19.78 8.69
C GLY A 450 1.88 -18.54 8.60
N HIS A 451 3.07 -18.70 8.01
CA HIS A 451 4.18 -17.75 8.11
C HIS A 451 4.47 -17.06 6.76
N TYR A 452 4.28 -15.75 6.70
CA TYR A 452 4.54 -14.93 5.50
C TYR A 452 5.62 -13.90 5.82
N PHE A 453 6.52 -13.63 4.87
CA PHE A 453 7.58 -12.65 5.08
C PHE A 453 8.06 -12.00 3.79
N LEU A 454 8.36 -10.72 3.90
CA LEU A 454 8.97 -9.88 2.88
C LEU A 454 10.43 -9.69 3.29
N SER A 455 11.31 -10.50 2.72
CA SER A 455 12.75 -10.54 3.05
C SER A 455 13.46 -9.29 2.54
N TYR A 456 13.09 -8.81 1.36
CA TYR A 456 13.52 -7.50 0.87
C TYR A 456 12.85 -6.34 1.61
N GLY A 457 11.64 -6.56 2.16
CA GLY A 457 10.86 -5.55 2.85
C GLY A 457 11.07 -5.45 4.37
N ASP A 458 11.84 -6.36 4.98
CA ASP A 458 12.01 -6.45 6.42
C ASP A 458 10.65 -6.47 7.18
N ARG A 459 9.69 -7.25 6.64
CA ARG A 459 8.37 -7.49 7.27
C ARG A 459 8.13 -8.98 7.42
N TYR A 460 7.48 -9.37 8.50
CA TYR A 460 7.06 -10.74 8.78
C TYR A 460 5.68 -10.73 9.42
N VAL A 461 4.85 -11.73 9.10
CA VAL A 461 3.58 -11.99 9.76
C VAL A 461 3.39 -13.48 9.98
N TYR A 462 2.92 -13.83 11.17
CA TYR A 462 2.40 -15.16 11.49
C TYR A 462 0.90 -15.05 11.75
N ASN A 463 0.11 -15.79 10.99
CA ASN A 463 -1.35 -15.86 11.12
C ASN A 463 -1.73 -17.22 11.75
N ALA A 464 -2.24 -17.19 12.98
CA ALA A 464 -2.70 -18.36 13.73
C ALA A 464 -4.24 -18.46 13.71
N HIS A 465 -4.81 -19.45 14.38
CA HIS A 465 -6.27 -19.60 14.49
C HIS A 465 -6.93 -18.42 15.21
N ASP A 466 -6.35 -17.93 16.30
CA ASP A 466 -7.04 -16.95 17.17
C ASP A 466 -6.42 -15.55 17.15
N PHE A 467 -5.26 -15.40 16.51
CA PHE A 467 -4.51 -14.15 16.44
C PHE A 467 -3.59 -14.09 15.21
N SER A 468 -3.05 -12.90 14.95
CA SER A 468 -1.92 -12.66 14.04
C SER A 468 -0.81 -11.89 14.74
N VAL A 469 0.46 -12.16 14.45
CA VAL A 469 1.60 -11.37 14.94
C VAL A 469 2.38 -10.83 13.75
N ILE A 470 2.40 -9.51 13.62
CA ILE A 470 3.26 -8.82 12.63
C ILE A 470 4.53 -8.36 13.32
N ILE A 471 5.68 -8.56 12.67
CA ILE A 471 6.99 -8.02 13.08
C ILE A 471 7.50 -7.08 12.00
N ALA A 472 7.67 -5.80 12.35
CA ALA A 472 8.20 -4.77 11.46
C ALA A 472 9.65 -4.43 11.83
N MET A 473 10.55 -4.69 10.90
CA MET A 473 12.00 -4.50 11.05
C MET A 473 12.53 -3.48 10.04
N ASN A 474 13.77 -3.07 10.23
CA ASN A 474 14.46 -2.17 9.32
C ASN A 474 15.95 -2.52 9.26
N SER A 475 16.60 -2.17 8.15
CA SER A 475 17.98 -2.57 7.87
C SER A 475 18.68 -1.50 7.02
N TYR A 476 19.79 -1.87 6.39
CA TYR A 476 20.39 -1.14 5.29
C TYR A 476 19.55 -1.16 3.99
N LYS A 477 18.52 -2.02 3.90
CA LYS A 477 17.58 -2.11 2.76
C LYS A 477 16.35 -1.22 2.94
N THR A 478 15.85 -1.09 4.18
CA THR A 478 14.57 -0.45 4.48
C THR A 478 14.64 0.51 5.66
N ARG A 479 13.87 1.60 5.59
CA ARG A 479 13.86 2.64 6.64
C ARG A 479 12.98 2.27 7.84
N ASN A 480 13.39 2.73 9.03
CA ASN A 480 12.64 2.50 10.28
C ASN A 480 11.28 3.22 10.34
N PHE A 481 11.12 4.33 9.62
CA PHE A 481 9.87 5.09 9.48
C PHE A 481 9.96 6.07 8.29
N GLN A 482 8.83 6.70 7.95
CA GLN A 482 8.77 7.82 7.02
C GLN A 482 8.14 9.03 7.73
N CYS A 483 8.71 10.22 7.53
CA CYS A 483 8.04 11.49 7.80
C CYS A 483 8.15 12.40 6.57
N ILE A 484 7.04 12.93 6.08
CA ILE A 484 6.98 13.91 4.98
C ILE A 484 6.36 15.19 5.54
N GLN A 485 6.99 16.35 5.35
CA GLN A 485 6.40 17.65 5.72
C GLN A 485 5.84 17.69 7.17
N ASP A 486 6.61 17.18 8.13
CA ASP A 486 6.26 16.99 9.55
C ASP A 486 5.14 15.96 9.86
N LEU A 487 4.47 15.37 8.87
CA LEU A 487 3.55 14.24 9.04
C LEU A 487 4.32 12.99 9.48
N ASN A 488 3.90 12.39 10.61
CA ASN A 488 4.54 11.26 11.29
C ASN A 488 5.91 11.58 11.94
N LYS A 489 6.10 12.82 12.41
CA LYS A 489 7.34 13.26 13.10
C LYS A 489 7.73 12.48 14.36
N LEU A 490 6.80 11.72 14.95
CA LEU A 490 7.04 10.86 16.12
C LEU A 490 7.10 9.35 15.77
N GLY A 491 7.14 9.01 14.47
CA GLY A 491 7.10 7.63 13.99
C GLY A 491 8.40 6.82 14.14
N PHE A 492 9.49 7.41 14.67
CA PHE A 492 10.86 6.90 14.52
C PHE A 492 11.09 5.40 14.79
N TYR A 493 10.35 4.80 15.73
CA TYR A 493 10.54 3.39 16.09
C TYR A 493 9.56 2.41 15.41
N GLN A 494 8.72 2.85 14.47
CA GLN A 494 7.64 2.05 13.85
C GLN A 494 8.09 0.72 13.23
N ALA A 495 9.30 0.63 12.68
CA ALA A 495 9.87 -0.62 12.18
C ALA A 495 11.21 -0.98 12.87
N ALA A 496 11.42 -0.57 14.12
CA ALA A 496 12.62 -0.89 14.89
C ALA A 496 12.56 -2.29 15.56
N GLY A 497 12.01 -3.30 14.89
CA GLY A 497 11.73 -4.61 15.47
C GLY A 497 10.42 -4.64 16.27
N VAL A 498 9.44 -3.86 15.81
CA VAL A 498 8.13 -3.74 16.44
C VAL A 498 7.36 -5.04 16.31
N ILE A 499 6.77 -5.50 17.41
CA ILE A 499 5.87 -6.66 17.45
C ILE A 499 4.44 -6.11 17.60
N MET A 500 3.52 -6.56 16.76
CA MET A 500 2.12 -6.13 16.78
C MET A 500 1.18 -7.35 16.79
N PRO A 501 0.80 -7.84 17.99
CA PRO A 501 -0.12 -8.96 18.17
C PRO A 501 -1.59 -8.55 18.07
N ASN A 502 -2.30 -9.04 17.05
CA ASN A 502 -3.71 -8.75 16.79
C ASN A 502 -4.55 -9.97 17.16
N VAL A 503 -5.34 -9.90 18.22
CA VAL A 503 -6.26 -10.98 18.60
C VAL A 503 -7.54 -10.86 17.78
N ARG A 504 -7.98 -11.94 17.11
CA ARG A 504 -9.11 -11.92 16.16
C ARG A 504 -10.42 -11.49 16.81
N TYR A 505 -10.60 -11.87 18.07
CA TYR A 505 -11.77 -11.55 18.88
C TYR A 505 -11.73 -10.15 19.51
N HIS A 506 -10.72 -9.32 19.20
CA HIS A 506 -10.58 -7.94 19.67
C HIS A 506 -10.29 -7.02 18.46
N LYS A 507 -11.33 -6.75 17.67
CA LYS A 507 -11.18 -6.21 16.31
C LYS A 507 -10.64 -4.80 16.23
N ASP A 508 -11.07 -3.92 17.14
CA ASP A 508 -10.73 -2.49 17.13
C ASP A 508 -9.43 -2.14 17.90
N GLN A 509 -8.70 -3.15 18.38
CA GLN A 509 -7.58 -3.01 19.31
C GLN A 509 -6.46 -2.05 18.82
N TYR A 510 -6.26 -1.93 17.50
CA TYR A 510 -5.19 -1.13 16.89
C TYR A 510 -5.67 0.13 16.16
N ASN A 511 -6.96 0.49 16.27
CA ASN A 511 -7.43 1.79 15.79
C ASN A 511 -6.77 2.93 16.58
N ASP A 512 -6.31 3.97 15.87
CA ASP A 512 -5.56 5.12 16.42
C ASP A 512 -4.30 4.76 17.24
N HIS A 513 -3.77 3.54 17.11
CA HIS A 513 -2.68 3.05 17.96
C HIS A 513 -1.39 3.89 17.85
N VAL A 514 -1.11 4.48 16.68
CA VAL A 514 -0.03 5.46 16.48
C VAL A 514 -0.02 6.58 17.53
N LEU A 515 -1.18 7.04 18.01
CA LEU A 515 -1.29 8.12 19.00
C LEU A 515 -0.80 7.67 20.38
N PHE A 516 -1.07 6.40 20.73
CA PHE A 516 -0.57 5.78 21.94
C PHE A 516 0.92 5.45 21.83
N ALA A 517 1.32 4.74 20.77
CA ALA A 517 2.66 4.19 20.60
C ALA A 517 3.72 5.28 20.32
N SER A 518 3.35 6.41 19.71
CA SER A 518 4.22 7.59 19.58
C SER A 518 4.54 8.27 20.92
N GLU A 519 3.77 7.98 21.98
CA GLU A 519 3.96 8.55 23.33
C GLU A 519 4.59 7.55 24.30
N GLN A 520 4.07 6.30 24.34
CA GLN A 520 4.50 5.26 25.28
C GLN A 520 5.58 4.32 24.71
N GLY A 521 5.83 4.39 23.40
CA GLY A 521 6.71 3.49 22.66
C GLY A 521 6.00 2.26 22.09
N TYR A 522 6.60 1.69 21.04
CA TYR A 522 6.09 0.50 20.36
C TYR A 522 6.58 -0.78 21.03
N MET A 523 5.76 -1.83 21.07
CA MET A 523 6.15 -3.14 21.60
C MET A 523 7.32 -3.75 20.82
N GLY A 524 8.25 -4.43 21.51
CA GLY A 524 9.49 -5.00 20.95
C GLY A 524 10.68 -4.04 20.92
N THR A 525 10.44 -2.72 21.05
CA THR A 525 11.49 -1.70 20.94
C THR A 525 12.24 -1.47 22.25
N THR A 526 13.52 -1.10 22.14
CA THR A 526 14.30 -0.57 23.26
C THR A 526 14.72 0.86 22.95
N ALA A 527 14.31 1.81 23.79
CA ALA A 527 14.44 3.24 23.51
C ALA A 527 14.91 4.06 24.72
N THR A 528 15.37 5.28 24.43
CA THR A 528 15.56 6.37 25.41
C THR A 528 14.26 7.19 25.51
N PRO A 529 13.75 7.52 26.72
CA PRO A 529 12.46 8.23 26.88
C PRO A 529 12.38 9.68 26.35
N LYS A 530 13.38 10.16 25.62
CA LYS A 530 13.52 11.58 25.22
C LYS A 530 13.93 11.79 23.75
N PHE A 531 13.98 10.72 22.95
CA PHE A 531 14.37 10.87 21.54
C PHE A 531 13.18 11.28 20.67
N SER A 532 13.31 12.43 20.01
CA SER A 532 12.40 12.91 18.98
C SER A 532 13.22 13.32 17.76
N SER A 533 13.01 12.65 16.63
CA SER A 533 13.63 12.99 15.36
C SER A 533 12.89 14.15 14.72
N LYS A 534 13.56 15.28 14.50
CA LYS A 534 13.00 16.34 13.63
C LYS A 534 12.90 15.80 12.21
N CYS A 535 11.83 16.06 11.47
CA CYS A 535 11.73 15.56 10.09
C CYS A 535 12.78 16.19 9.14
N SER A 536 13.39 17.31 9.52
CA SER A 536 14.58 17.86 8.88
C SER A 536 15.80 16.93 8.92
N SER A 537 15.81 15.88 9.76
CA SER A 537 16.86 14.84 9.76
C SER A 537 16.66 13.80 8.65
N GLN A 538 15.62 13.94 7.81
CA GLN A 538 15.50 13.22 6.54
C GLN A 538 16.47 13.78 5.48
N THR A 539 17.76 13.92 5.84
CA THR A 539 18.82 13.97 4.84
C THR A 539 18.79 12.65 4.10
N HIS A 540 18.23 12.71 2.90
CA HIS A 540 17.82 11.57 2.12
C HIS A 540 18.92 10.50 2.05
N LEU A 541 18.54 9.23 2.21
CA LEU A 541 19.32 7.99 2.18
C LEU A 541 19.88 7.45 3.52
N PHE A 542 20.28 8.25 4.51
CA PHE A 542 21.11 7.68 5.62
C PHE A 542 20.65 7.91 7.07
N GLY A 543 19.71 8.82 7.35
CA GLY A 543 19.26 9.08 8.73
C GLY A 543 18.31 8.03 9.34
N SER A 544 17.68 7.20 8.49
CA SER A 544 16.61 6.24 8.86
C SER A 544 16.86 4.80 8.39
N LEU A 545 17.94 4.56 7.62
CA LEU A 545 18.46 3.21 7.41
C LEU A 545 19.29 2.78 8.63
N SER A 546 19.29 1.49 8.92
CA SER A 546 20.15 0.91 9.96
C SER A 546 21.45 0.41 9.33
N ASP A 547 22.60 0.66 9.95
CA ASP A 547 23.87 -0.01 9.59
C ASP A 547 23.78 -1.56 9.73
N GLY A 548 22.72 -2.05 10.37
CA GLY A 548 22.43 -3.45 10.57
C GLY A 548 22.12 -4.19 9.27
N LYS A 549 23.05 -5.07 8.89
CA LYS A 549 22.91 -5.96 7.73
C LYS A 549 22.18 -7.27 8.01
N PHE A 550 22.21 -7.75 9.25
CA PHE A 550 21.62 -9.03 9.65
C PHE A 550 20.12 -8.85 9.95
N VAL A 551 19.28 -8.83 8.92
CA VAL A 551 17.81 -8.73 9.09
C VAL A 551 17.13 -9.72 8.16
N SER A 552 16.47 -10.73 8.77
CA SER A 552 16.05 -11.95 8.08
C SER A 552 14.95 -12.68 8.82
N SER A 553 14.24 -13.53 8.08
CA SER A 553 13.27 -14.50 8.55
C SER A 553 13.49 -15.85 7.87
N ILE A 554 13.07 -16.95 8.48
CA ILE A 554 13.03 -18.31 7.91
C ILE A 554 11.87 -19.09 8.54
N THR A 555 11.33 -20.09 7.84
CA THR A 555 10.24 -20.94 8.35
C THR A 555 10.29 -22.34 7.75
N ASP A 556 9.94 -23.35 8.54
CA ASP A 556 9.69 -24.74 8.08
C ASP A 556 8.23 -25.00 7.69
N GLY A 557 7.42 -23.93 7.57
CA GLY A 557 5.98 -23.98 7.33
C GLY A 557 5.14 -24.02 8.61
N ALA A 558 5.64 -24.66 9.67
CA ALA A 558 4.95 -24.77 10.96
C ALA A 558 5.50 -23.80 12.02
N HIS A 559 6.76 -23.41 11.91
CA HIS A 559 7.51 -22.61 12.87
C HIS A 559 8.32 -21.55 12.12
N GLY A 560 8.52 -20.39 12.73
CA GLY A 560 9.24 -19.27 12.15
C GLY A 560 10.37 -18.79 13.05
N SER A 561 11.48 -18.37 12.46
CA SER A 561 12.50 -17.58 13.15
C SER A 561 12.68 -16.25 12.44
N VAL A 562 12.79 -15.18 13.21
CA VAL A 562 13.06 -13.83 12.73
C VAL A 562 14.26 -13.29 13.50
N SER A 563 15.13 -12.52 12.83
CA SER A 563 16.30 -11.92 13.45
C SER A 563 16.56 -10.51 12.95
N MET A 564 16.99 -9.64 13.85
CA MET A 564 17.25 -8.24 13.55
C MET A 564 18.48 -7.71 14.31
N ASP A 565 19.45 -7.23 13.55
CA ASP A 565 20.51 -6.33 13.98
C ASP A 565 20.01 -4.88 13.84
N TYR A 566 19.64 -4.24 14.94
CA TYR A 566 19.21 -2.84 14.93
C TYR A 566 20.33 -1.88 15.33
N TYR A 567 20.52 -0.86 14.51
CA TYR A 567 21.43 0.25 14.73
C TYR A 567 20.60 1.54 14.64
N ASN A 568 20.50 2.27 15.74
CA ASN A 568 19.82 3.55 15.81
C ASN A 568 20.65 4.66 15.13
N ALA A 569 20.02 5.77 14.80
CA ALA A 569 20.66 6.93 14.19
C ALA A 569 21.87 7.42 15.02
N PRO A 570 22.90 8.03 14.38
CA PRO A 570 24.19 8.32 15.01
C PRO A 570 24.15 9.12 16.31
N GLU A 571 23.12 9.94 16.50
CA GLU A 571 22.95 10.79 17.69
C GLU A 571 22.46 10.00 18.91
N ASN A 572 21.65 8.96 18.72
CA ASN A 572 20.99 8.24 19.81
C ASN A 572 21.77 7.01 20.29
N ASN A 573 22.70 6.47 19.50
CA ASN A 573 23.66 5.43 19.95
C ASN A 573 23.04 4.22 20.69
N VAL A 574 21.86 3.76 20.29
CA VAL A 574 21.30 2.47 20.76
C VAL A 574 21.56 1.40 19.71
N ARG A 575 22.02 0.22 20.13
CA ARG A 575 22.18 -0.95 19.27
C ARG A 575 21.65 -2.19 19.98
N TYR A 576 20.88 -3.01 19.29
CA TYR A 576 20.44 -4.30 19.82
C TYR A 576 20.36 -5.38 18.75
N ARG A 577 20.48 -6.63 19.20
CA ARG A 577 20.23 -7.83 18.41
C ARG A 577 19.05 -8.54 19.00
N THR A 578 18.02 -8.79 18.20
CA THR A 578 16.85 -9.58 18.61
C THR A 578 16.78 -10.85 17.78
N LEU A 579 16.54 -11.97 18.45
CA LEU A 579 16.18 -13.26 17.85
C LEU A 579 14.78 -13.62 18.36
N TYR A 580 13.87 -13.83 17.41
CA TYR A 580 12.52 -14.30 17.63
C TYR A 580 12.43 -15.76 17.17
N LEU A 581 11.78 -16.59 17.99
CA LEU A 581 11.29 -17.92 17.60
C LEU A 581 9.77 -17.90 17.79
N ILE A 582 9.03 -18.20 16.72
CA ILE A 582 7.58 -18.28 16.67
C ILE A 582 7.24 -19.74 16.42
N GLU A 583 6.59 -20.39 17.37
CA GLU A 583 6.20 -21.80 17.28
C GLU A 583 4.68 -21.94 17.23
N SER A 584 4.15 -23.05 16.70
CA SER A 584 2.71 -23.27 16.46
C SER A 584 2.07 -24.33 17.36
N ILE A 585 2.87 -25.01 18.19
CA ILE A 585 2.46 -26.06 19.13
C ILE A 585 1.70 -25.45 20.31
N SER A 586 2.23 -24.37 20.88
CA SER A 586 1.55 -23.51 21.87
C SER A 586 1.33 -22.08 21.39
N GLN A 587 1.64 -21.78 20.13
CA GLN A 587 1.44 -20.49 19.48
C GLN A 587 2.17 -19.33 20.19
N GLY A 588 3.34 -19.62 20.76
CA GLY A 588 4.20 -18.69 21.48
C GLY A 588 5.15 -17.89 20.60
N VAL A 589 5.46 -16.66 21.02
CA VAL A 589 6.52 -15.81 20.48
C VAL A 589 7.62 -15.67 21.54
N HIS A 590 8.74 -16.33 21.32
CA HIS A 590 9.90 -16.32 22.20
C HIS A 590 10.91 -15.28 21.72
N VAL A 591 11.24 -14.30 22.56
CA VAL A 591 12.05 -13.14 22.21
C VAL A 591 13.29 -13.09 23.08
N ALA A 592 14.46 -13.22 22.46
CA ALA A 592 15.75 -12.96 23.10
C ALA A 592 16.38 -11.69 22.51
N GLN A 593 16.80 -10.75 23.34
CA GLN A 593 17.45 -9.51 22.91
C GLN A 593 18.71 -9.20 23.73
N MET A 594 19.78 -8.82 23.03
CA MET A 594 21.00 -8.24 23.60
C MET A 594 21.08 -6.76 23.22
N THR A 595 21.34 -5.87 24.19
CA THR A 595 21.30 -4.41 24.00
C THR A 595 22.57 -3.74 24.50
N THR A 596 23.01 -2.71 23.78
CA THR A 596 24.08 -1.80 24.17
C THR A 596 23.72 -0.35 23.84
N GLY A 597 24.10 0.59 24.70
CA GLY A 597 23.88 2.02 24.49
C GLY A 597 25.19 2.81 24.51
N GLY A 598 25.22 4.01 23.93
CA GLY A 598 26.33 4.93 24.12
C GLY A 598 26.53 5.27 25.61
N ALA A 599 27.77 5.46 26.06
CA ALA A 599 28.10 5.64 27.48
C ALA A 599 27.47 6.89 28.13
N ARG A 600 27.01 7.87 27.33
CA ARG A 600 26.26 9.05 27.78
C ARG A 600 24.74 8.84 27.87
N LEU A 601 24.22 7.73 27.34
CA LEU A 601 22.81 7.38 27.50
C LEU A 601 22.57 6.91 28.93
N GLY A 602 21.50 7.43 29.53
CA GLY A 602 21.03 7.03 30.86
C GLY A 602 20.40 5.64 30.85
N ASP A 603 19.29 5.47 31.57
CA ASP A 603 18.58 4.20 31.58
C ASP A 603 17.89 3.93 30.23
N LEU A 604 17.98 2.67 29.80
CA LEU A 604 17.29 2.15 28.63
C LEU A 604 16.12 1.28 29.09
N THR A 605 14.99 1.43 28.42
CA THR A 605 13.77 0.69 28.71
C THR A 605 13.39 -0.16 27.51
N ALA A 606 13.16 -1.45 27.73
CA ALA A 606 12.61 -2.36 26.73
C ALA A 606 11.08 -2.45 26.89
N ASN A 607 10.36 -2.12 25.82
CA ASN A 607 8.89 -2.20 25.75
C ASN A 607 8.48 -3.64 25.39
N VAL A 608 8.55 -4.56 26.35
CA VAL A 608 8.30 -5.99 26.09
C VAL A 608 6.84 -6.32 25.77
N ALA A 609 5.90 -5.48 26.21
CA ALA A 609 4.50 -5.55 25.80
C ALA A 609 3.85 -4.18 25.72
N VAL A 610 2.99 -4.01 24.71
CA VAL A 610 1.94 -2.99 24.67
C VAL A 610 0.68 -3.71 24.23
N ILE A 611 -0.28 -3.86 25.14
CA ILE A 611 -1.60 -4.43 24.84
C ILE A 611 -2.58 -3.26 24.82
N PRO A 612 -2.85 -2.67 23.64
CA PRO A 612 -3.90 -1.66 23.53
C PRO A 612 -5.28 -2.28 23.79
N TYR A 613 -6.23 -1.44 24.19
CA TYR A 613 -7.62 -1.82 24.48
C TYR A 613 -8.55 -0.61 24.26
N VAL A 614 -9.86 -0.83 24.16
CA VAL A 614 -10.85 0.21 23.85
C VAL A 614 -11.74 0.59 25.05
N SER A 615 -12.40 1.76 24.96
CA SER A 615 -13.26 2.26 26.04
C SER A 615 -14.48 1.35 26.26
N GLY A 616 -14.51 0.69 27.41
CA GLY A 616 -15.57 -0.25 27.80
C GLY A 616 -15.05 -1.67 28.05
N ASP A 617 -13.83 -1.97 27.57
CA ASP A 617 -13.14 -3.22 27.91
C ASP A 617 -12.84 -3.28 29.41
N THR A 618 -12.79 -4.50 29.94
CA THR A 618 -12.34 -4.76 31.30
C THR A 618 -11.25 -5.82 31.30
N PHE A 619 -10.35 -5.76 32.29
CA PHE A 619 -9.23 -6.68 32.37
C PHE A 619 -8.83 -7.00 33.81
N GLU A 620 -8.13 -8.11 33.98
CA GLU A 620 -7.55 -8.54 35.25
C GLU A 620 -6.07 -8.89 35.04
N ILE A 621 -5.20 -8.35 35.90
CA ILE A 621 -3.75 -8.61 35.84
C ILE A 621 -3.37 -9.51 37.01
N TYR A 622 -2.69 -10.61 36.73
CA TYR A 622 -2.15 -11.55 37.70
C TYR A 622 -0.62 -11.61 37.56
N LEU A 623 0.08 -11.62 38.70
CA LEU A 623 1.53 -11.73 38.78
C LEU A 623 1.86 -12.94 39.66
N ASP A 624 2.46 -13.97 39.07
CA ASP A 624 2.73 -15.27 39.73
C ASP A 624 1.50 -15.76 40.52
N GLY A 625 0.35 -15.87 39.85
CA GLY A 625 -0.95 -16.26 40.43
C GLY A 625 -1.67 -15.20 41.28
N VAL A 626 -1.01 -14.12 41.70
CA VAL A 626 -1.62 -13.10 42.57
C VAL A 626 -2.25 -11.97 41.76
N LYS A 627 -3.58 -11.83 41.83
CA LYS A 627 -4.31 -10.70 41.23
C LYS A 627 -3.79 -9.35 41.74
N LYS A 628 -3.64 -8.39 40.83
CA LYS A 628 -3.23 -7.01 41.09
C LYS A 628 -4.35 -6.05 40.69
N THR A 629 -4.41 -4.93 41.40
CA THR A 629 -5.48 -3.92 41.26
C THR A 629 -4.92 -2.49 41.21
N GLN A 630 -3.60 -2.33 41.22
CA GLN A 630 -2.93 -1.04 41.11
C GLN A 630 -2.72 -0.64 39.65
N ASP A 631 -2.90 0.64 39.31
CA ASP A 631 -2.62 1.15 37.95
C ASP A 631 -1.14 1.10 37.57
N THR A 632 -0.24 0.99 38.55
CA THR A 632 1.20 0.75 38.33
C THR A 632 1.69 -0.33 39.27
N ILE A 633 2.21 -1.42 38.69
CA ILE A 633 2.69 -2.61 39.38
C ILE A 633 4.18 -2.76 39.07
N SER A 634 5.02 -2.55 40.08
CA SER A 634 6.47 -2.80 39.96
C SER A 634 6.81 -4.25 40.34
N PHE A 635 7.72 -4.88 39.61
CA PHE A 635 8.21 -6.23 39.90
C PHE A 635 9.73 -6.33 39.73
N SER A 636 10.35 -7.28 40.45
CA SER A 636 11.80 -7.52 40.42
C SER A 636 12.20 -9.00 40.26
N LYS A 637 11.23 -9.91 40.38
CA LYS A 637 11.41 -11.37 40.31
C LYS A 637 10.23 -12.11 39.69
N ALA A 638 9.30 -11.40 39.06
CA ALA A 638 8.14 -12.02 38.44
C ALA A 638 8.58 -13.04 37.38
N SER A 639 7.95 -14.21 37.39
CA SER A 639 8.19 -15.28 36.42
C SER A 639 7.04 -15.35 35.41
N ARG A 640 5.80 -15.12 35.88
CA ARG A 640 4.58 -15.15 35.06
C ARG A 640 3.75 -13.87 35.21
N ILE A 641 3.29 -13.35 34.08
CA ILE A 641 2.26 -12.31 34.01
C ILE A 641 1.11 -12.90 33.19
N LEU A 642 -0.10 -12.91 33.75
CA LEU A 642 -1.32 -13.32 33.06
C LEU A 642 -2.28 -12.12 33.03
N ILE A 643 -2.75 -11.76 31.85
CA ILE A 643 -3.70 -10.67 31.63
C ILE A 643 -4.95 -11.29 31.03
N LYS A 644 -6.06 -11.26 31.78
CA LYS A 644 -7.37 -11.67 31.28
C LYS A 644 -8.08 -10.45 30.71
N MET A 645 -8.52 -10.54 29.45
CA MET A 645 -9.19 -9.47 28.72
C MET A 645 -10.65 -9.86 28.48
N THR A 646 -11.55 -8.93 28.79
CA THR A 646 -12.95 -8.96 28.37
C THR A 646 -13.19 -7.74 27.48
N PRO A 647 -13.05 -7.89 26.15
CA PRO A 647 -13.45 -6.85 25.22
C PRO A 647 -14.93 -6.49 25.39
N LYS A 648 -15.28 -5.22 25.21
CA LYS A 648 -16.67 -4.77 25.13
C LYS A 648 -17.40 -5.45 23.97
N ASP A 649 -16.74 -5.53 22.82
CA ASP A 649 -17.27 -6.10 21.58
C ASP A 649 -16.32 -7.22 21.13
N GLY A 650 -16.70 -8.48 21.32
CA GLY A 650 -15.85 -9.63 20.98
C GLY A 650 -15.98 -10.82 21.94
N SER A 651 -14.94 -11.64 22.02
CA SER A 651 -14.86 -12.80 22.92
C SER A 651 -13.74 -12.63 23.94
N GLN A 652 -13.97 -13.13 25.15
CA GLN A 652 -12.99 -13.08 26.23
C GLN A 652 -11.75 -13.93 25.92
N TYR A 653 -10.57 -13.44 26.28
CA TYR A 653 -9.30 -14.14 26.07
C TYR A 653 -8.30 -13.84 27.17
N ALA A 654 -7.22 -14.60 27.22
CA ALA A 654 -6.05 -14.31 28.04
C ALA A 654 -4.81 -14.05 27.18
N ALA A 655 -3.92 -13.21 27.66
CA ALA A 655 -2.57 -13.03 27.14
C ALA A 655 -1.57 -13.31 28.27
N ALA A 656 -0.47 -13.99 27.98
CA ALA A 656 0.48 -14.41 29.00
C ALA A 656 1.94 -14.10 28.64
N PHE A 657 2.74 -13.79 29.65
CA PHE A 657 4.19 -13.58 29.54
C PHE A 657 4.93 -14.47 30.53
N PHE A 658 5.99 -15.11 30.04
CA PHE A 658 6.97 -15.79 30.87
C PHE A 658 8.27 -14.99 30.83
N LEU A 659 8.64 -14.42 31.97
CA LEU A 659 9.87 -13.66 32.15
C LEU A 659 10.92 -14.58 32.78
N ARG A 660 12.08 -14.76 32.15
CA ARG A 660 13.16 -15.50 32.80
C ARG A 660 13.64 -14.75 34.05
N LYS A 661 13.79 -15.51 35.14
CA LYS A 661 14.08 -15.02 36.51
C LYS A 661 15.18 -13.96 36.54
N THR A 662 15.02 -12.94 37.39
CA THR A 662 15.91 -11.77 37.61
C THR A 662 15.79 -10.59 36.63
N LEU A 663 14.63 -10.41 36.01
CA LEU A 663 14.28 -9.17 35.30
C LEU A 663 13.35 -8.29 36.16
N SER A 664 13.63 -6.99 36.18
CA SER A 664 12.83 -5.98 36.88
C SER A 664 12.11 -5.09 35.87
N GLY A 665 10.89 -4.68 36.21
CA GLY A 665 10.06 -3.88 35.32
C GLY A 665 8.81 -3.32 35.98
N THR A 666 7.98 -2.70 35.15
CA THR A 666 6.68 -2.16 35.55
C THR A 666 5.60 -2.58 34.56
N ILE A 667 4.42 -2.92 35.09
CA ILE A 667 3.17 -2.98 34.34
C ILE A 667 2.42 -1.69 34.66
N LYS A 668 1.94 -0.97 33.65
CA LYS A 668 1.15 0.25 33.81
C LYS A 668 -0.13 0.17 33.00
N ASN A 669 -1.24 0.53 33.63
CA ASN A 669 -2.45 0.92 32.92
C ASN A 669 -2.31 2.39 32.49
N VAL A 670 -2.34 2.67 31.18
CA VAL A 670 -2.08 4.01 30.64
C VAL A 670 -3.21 4.46 29.74
N THR A 671 -3.62 5.72 29.91
CA THR A 671 -4.49 6.44 28.98
C THR A 671 -3.71 7.61 28.37
N VAL A 672 -3.68 7.70 27.04
CA VAL A 672 -3.10 8.82 26.29
C VAL A 672 -4.24 9.64 25.70
N THR A 673 -4.14 10.97 25.75
CA THR A 673 -5.11 11.89 25.14
C THR A 673 -4.36 12.85 24.22
N LYS A 674 -4.38 12.57 22.92
CA LYS A 674 -3.49 13.18 21.91
C LYS A 674 -4.26 13.42 20.60
N SER A 675 -3.83 14.40 19.82
CA SER A 675 -4.39 14.71 18.50
C SER A 675 -3.47 14.20 17.39
N TYR A 676 -4.00 14.03 16.17
CA TYR A 676 -3.17 13.73 15.01
C TYR A 676 -2.28 14.92 14.61
N ALA A 677 -2.69 16.16 14.88
CA ALA A 677 -1.86 17.37 14.74
C ALA A 677 -0.55 17.31 15.56
N ASP A 678 -0.57 16.66 16.73
CA ASP A 678 0.66 16.42 17.53
C ASP A 678 1.70 15.55 16.78
N LEU A 679 1.25 14.76 15.78
CA LEU A 679 2.09 13.95 14.89
C LEU A 679 2.26 14.58 13.49
N GLY A 680 1.67 15.75 13.24
CA GLY A 680 1.70 16.44 11.93
C GLY A 680 0.51 16.13 11.00
N GLY A 681 -0.50 15.39 11.47
CA GLY A 681 -1.79 15.25 10.79
C GLY A 681 -2.64 16.53 10.84
N SER A 682 -3.84 16.48 10.28
CA SER A 682 -4.70 17.66 10.12
C SER A 682 -5.65 17.89 11.30
N SER A 683 -6.09 16.82 11.96
CA SER A 683 -7.07 16.88 13.04
C SER A 683 -6.47 17.34 14.38
N ASN A 684 -6.98 18.47 14.88
CA ASN A 684 -6.75 18.97 16.24
C ASN A 684 -7.62 18.26 17.30
N THR A 685 -8.55 17.39 16.90
CA THR A 685 -9.41 16.64 17.82
C THR A 685 -8.57 15.68 18.65
N LYS A 686 -8.73 15.71 19.97
CA LYS A 686 -8.00 14.84 20.89
C LYS A 686 -8.71 13.50 21.06
N THR A 687 -8.11 12.44 20.54
CA THR A 687 -8.55 11.07 20.74
C THR A 687 -8.00 10.52 22.05
N LYS A 688 -8.81 9.73 22.78
CA LYS A 688 -8.38 8.97 23.95
C LYS A 688 -8.03 7.55 23.52
N THR A 689 -6.80 7.12 23.79
CA THR A 689 -6.32 5.76 23.53
C THR A 689 -5.83 5.13 24.83
N TYR A 690 -5.94 3.81 24.93
CA TYR A 690 -5.69 3.07 26.17
C TYR A 690 -4.78 1.87 25.91
N GLY A 691 -4.01 1.47 26.92
CA GLY A 691 -3.18 0.28 26.82
C GLY A 691 -2.52 -0.14 28.13
N ILE A 692 -2.30 -1.44 28.25
CA ILE A 692 -1.47 -2.04 29.29
C ILE A 692 -0.03 -2.09 28.76
N HIS A 693 0.86 -1.32 29.40
CA HIS A 693 2.26 -1.21 29.04
C HIS A 693 3.13 -2.03 29.99
N ILE A 694 3.86 -3.02 29.49
CA ILE A 694 4.86 -3.78 30.25
C ILE A 694 6.24 -3.39 29.77
N SER A 695 7.03 -2.83 30.67
CA SER A 695 8.36 -2.31 30.38
C SER A 695 9.42 -2.87 31.34
N LEU A 696 10.58 -3.25 30.81
CA LEU A 696 11.72 -3.72 31.59
C LEU A 696 12.83 -2.67 31.64
N THR A 697 13.38 -2.43 32.83
CA THR A 697 14.56 -1.56 33.01
C THR A 697 15.82 -2.34 32.72
N LEU A 698 16.60 -1.91 31.71
CA LEU A 698 17.79 -2.62 31.29
C LEU A 698 19.02 -2.23 32.13
N GLY A 699 19.28 -3.05 33.14
CA GLY A 699 20.45 -2.92 34.02
C GLY A 699 21.78 -2.92 33.26
N LEU A 700 22.69 -2.07 33.70
CA LEU A 700 24.07 -1.95 33.21
C LEU A 700 24.90 -3.19 33.63
N THR A 701 25.64 -3.79 32.70
CA THR A 701 26.58 -4.90 32.99
C THR A 701 28.05 -4.52 32.81
N GLY A 702 28.36 -3.51 31.99
CA GLY A 702 29.74 -3.01 31.86
C GLY A 702 29.91 -1.91 30.82
N PHE A 703 31.15 -1.46 30.62
CA PHE A 703 31.54 -0.49 29.60
C PHE A 703 32.67 -1.04 28.72
N TYR A 704 32.71 -0.62 27.46
CA TYR A 704 33.75 -0.97 26.50
C TYR A 704 33.88 0.11 25.42
N TYR A 705 34.94 0.03 24.61
CA TYR A 705 35.22 0.97 23.53
C TYR A 705 35.30 0.23 22.19
N THR A 706 34.49 0.64 21.21
CA THR A 706 34.53 0.13 19.83
C THR A 706 33.95 1.18 18.89
N ASP A 707 34.32 1.13 17.62
CA ASP A 707 33.78 2.02 16.57
C ASP A 707 34.00 3.51 16.91
N LYS A 708 35.11 3.78 17.60
CA LYS A 708 35.51 5.07 18.20
C LYS A 708 34.57 5.64 19.28
N ILE A 709 33.57 4.88 19.70
CA ILE A 709 32.54 5.27 20.68
C ILE A 709 32.72 4.46 21.98
N TYR A 710 32.46 5.10 23.12
CA TYR A 710 32.32 4.41 24.40
C TYR A 710 30.88 3.89 24.53
N TRP A 711 30.75 2.59 24.77
CA TRP A 711 29.49 1.88 24.90
C TRP A 711 29.29 1.33 26.31
N ASN A 712 28.03 1.22 26.72
CA ASN A 712 27.59 0.43 27.86
C ASN A 712 26.88 -0.85 27.38
N ALA A 713 27.24 -1.99 27.98
CA ALA A 713 26.54 -3.26 27.83
C ALA A 713 25.37 -3.32 28.80
N ARG A 714 24.23 -3.86 28.35
CA ARG A 714 23.05 -4.08 29.18
C ARG A 714 22.76 -5.56 29.36
N LYS A 715 22.05 -5.88 30.44
CA LYS A 715 21.56 -7.23 30.70
C LYS A 715 20.66 -7.69 29.54
N ALA A 716 20.96 -8.87 28.99
CA ALA A 716 20.13 -9.47 27.95
C ALA A 716 18.75 -9.85 28.53
N ILE A 717 17.71 -9.71 27.71
CA ILE A 717 16.35 -10.12 28.04
C ILE A 717 16.00 -11.39 27.26
N PHE A 718 15.30 -12.32 27.92
CA PHE A 718 14.68 -13.47 27.28
C PHE A 718 13.31 -13.67 27.92
N TYR A 719 12.27 -13.59 27.08
CA TYR A 719 10.88 -13.77 27.50
C TYR A 719 10.09 -14.52 26.44
N SER A 720 8.97 -15.09 26.86
CA SER A 720 7.96 -15.64 25.95
C SER A 720 6.68 -14.85 26.10
N TYR A 721 6.00 -14.62 24.98
CA TYR A 721 4.69 -13.98 24.93
C TYR A 721 3.72 -14.86 24.17
N TYR A 722 2.55 -15.07 24.76
CA TYR A 722 1.42 -15.79 24.18
C TYR A 722 0.31 -14.77 23.93
N PRO A 723 0.07 -14.36 22.67
CA PRO A 723 -0.90 -13.33 22.32
C PRO A 723 -2.34 -13.68 22.70
N TYR A 724 -2.66 -14.97 22.60
CA TYR A 724 -3.96 -15.54 22.91
C TYR A 724 -3.78 -16.85 23.66
N LEU A 725 -4.59 -17.01 24.70
CA LEU A 725 -4.90 -18.24 25.42
C LEU A 725 -6.40 -18.19 25.78
N PRO A 726 -7.07 -19.33 26.03
CA PRO A 726 -8.45 -19.34 26.50
C PRO A 726 -8.64 -18.49 27.76
N TYR A 727 -9.76 -17.76 27.88
CA TYR A 727 -10.04 -16.95 29.08
C TYR A 727 -10.07 -17.77 30.38
N SER A 728 -10.36 -19.06 30.29
CA SER A 728 -10.32 -20.01 31.41
C SER A 728 -8.93 -20.22 31.99
N THR A 729 -7.85 -19.98 31.24
CA THR A 729 -6.45 -20.19 31.66
C THR A 729 -6.16 -19.59 33.04
N THR A 730 -5.53 -20.37 33.89
CA THR A 730 -5.12 -20.05 35.25
C THR A 730 -3.59 -19.99 35.36
N ASP A 731 -3.06 -19.48 36.48
CA ASP A 731 -1.62 -19.54 36.73
C ASP A 731 -1.10 -20.98 36.91
N GLN A 732 -1.96 -21.92 37.30
CA GLN A 732 -1.61 -23.35 37.35
C GLN A 732 -1.42 -23.94 35.95
N ASP A 733 -2.23 -23.53 34.98
CA ASP A 733 -2.06 -23.93 33.57
C ASP A 733 -0.76 -23.35 33.00
N LEU A 734 -0.42 -22.10 33.36
CA LEU A 734 0.85 -21.50 32.97
C LEU A 734 2.06 -22.18 33.65
N ASP A 735 1.96 -22.56 34.92
CA ASP A 735 2.98 -23.34 35.61
C ASP A 735 3.18 -24.71 34.93
N ALA A 736 2.09 -25.38 34.55
CA ALA A 736 2.13 -26.63 33.80
C ALA A 736 2.75 -26.44 32.40
N MET A 737 2.49 -25.33 31.70
CA MET A 737 3.17 -24.99 30.44
C MET A 737 4.67 -24.75 30.64
N GLU A 738 5.08 -24.04 31.69
CA GLU A 738 6.50 -23.80 32.02
C GLU A 738 7.25 -25.10 32.37
N GLN A 739 6.55 -26.09 32.93
CA GLN A 739 7.10 -27.42 33.20
C GLN A 739 7.10 -28.33 31.97
N LYS A 740 6.09 -28.24 31.10
CA LYS A 740 5.96 -29.04 29.86
C LYS A 740 7.02 -28.66 28.82
N TYR A 741 7.36 -27.37 28.71
CA TYR A 741 8.20 -26.87 27.62
C TYR A 741 9.60 -26.42 28.07
N ARG A 742 10.64 -26.98 27.45
CA ARG A 742 12.04 -26.61 27.71
C ARG A 742 12.43 -25.41 26.84
N LEU A 743 12.32 -24.22 27.41
CA LEU A 743 12.80 -22.97 26.79
C LEU A 743 14.28 -22.69 27.11
N LEU A 744 15.12 -22.45 26.10
CA LEU A 744 16.54 -22.13 26.28
C LEU A 744 16.94 -20.87 25.51
N PHE A 745 17.80 -20.06 26.11
CA PHE A 745 18.55 -19.01 25.42
C PHE A 745 20.05 -19.22 25.66
N LYS A 746 20.83 -19.28 24.58
CA LYS A 746 22.30 -19.30 24.60
C LYS A 746 22.84 -18.15 23.75
N LYS A 747 24.01 -17.64 24.13
CA LYS A 747 24.77 -16.62 23.38
C LYS A 747 26.24 -17.05 23.29
N GLY A 748 26.93 -16.63 22.23
CA GLY A 748 28.31 -17.03 21.93
C GLY A 748 29.40 -16.54 22.89
N ARG A 749 29.03 -15.82 23.95
CA ARG A 749 29.87 -15.57 25.13
C ARG A 749 29.03 -15.76 26.40
N VAL A 750 29.49 -16.62 27.30
CA VAL A 750 28.79 -16.96 28.54
C VAL A 750 28.78 -15.78 29.53
N GLU A 751 29.79 -14.91 29.49
CA GLU A 751 29.93 -13.70 30.31
C GLU A 751 28.67 -12.81 30.29
N GLU A 752 28.16 -12.40 31.45
CA GLU A 752 27.05 -11.44 31.55
C GLU A 752 27.38 -10.10 30.87
N ASN A 753 28.66 -9.72 30.86
CA ASN A 753 29.19 -8.48 30.29
C ASN A 753 29.35 -8.51 28.75
N ALA A 754 29.01 -9.63 28.09
CA ALA A 754 29.18 -9.79 26.65
C ALA A 754 28.40 -8.72 25.85
N SER A 755 29.12 -7.88 25.11
CA SER A 755 28.53 -6.84 24.26
C SER A 755 27.95 -7.39 22.97
N VAL A 756 26.97 -6.67 22.41
CA VAL A 756 26.37 -6.92 21.07
C VAL A 756 27.46 -7.14 20.01
N HIS A 757 28.44 -6.25 19.92
CA HIS A 757 29.54 -6.29 18.95
C HIS A 757 30.44 -7.52 19.11
N SER A 758 30.70 -7.94 20.35
CA SER A 758 31.58 -9.07 20.63
C SER A 758 30.92 -10.43 20.36
N ASN A 759 29.59 -10.51 20.48
CA ASN A 759 28.83 -11.74 20.39
C ASN A 759 29.00 -12.44 19.04
N LYS A 760 29.08 -13.78 19.05
CA LYS A 760 29.19 -14.61 17.84
C LYS A 760 27.83 -15.07 17.34
N TYR A 761 26.98 -15.56 18.23
CA TYR A 761 25.67 -16.10 17.88
C TYR A 761 24.64 -15.85 18.99
N MET A 762 23.37 -15.91 18.64
CA MET A 762 22.26 -16.12 19.58
C MET A 762 21.52 -17.38 19.18
N LEU A 763 21.05 -18.14 20.18
CA LEU A 763 20.26 -19.35 20.02
C LEU A 763 19.07 -19.26 20.95
N VAL A 764 17.86 -19.51 20.43
CA VAL A 764 16.65 -19.76 21.20
C VAL A 764 16.14 -21.15 20.83
N SER A 765 15.82 -21.98 21.81
CA SER A 765 15.10 -23.23 21.57
C SER A 765 13.84 -23.36 22.41
N PHE A 766 12.87 -24.07 21.84
CA PHE A 766 11.64 -24.51 22.47
C PHE A 766 11.54 -26.03 22.24
N SER A 767 11.44 -26.80 23.31
CA SER A 767 11.26 -28.26 23.23
C SER A 767 9.98 -28.69 23.91
N ASP A 768 9.31 -29.69 23.34
CA ASP A 768 8.29 -30.49 24.01
C ASP A 768 8.75 -31.96 24.13
N SER A 769 7.83 -32.90 24.40
CA SER A 769 8.14 -34.33 24.52
C SER A 769 8.31 -35.07 23.18
N THR A 770 8.11 -34.40 22.06
CA THR A 770 8.06 -34.96 20.69
C THR A 770 9.04 -34.27 19.73
N GLN A 771 9.39 -33.01 19.97
CA GLN A 771 10.25 -32.22 19.11
C GLN A 771 11.06 -31.12 19.82
N ASP A 772 12.26 -30.85 19.29
CA ASP A 772 13.06 -29.65 19.59
C ASP A 772 13.00 -28.69 18.39
N ILE A 773 12.57 -27.45 18.63
CA ILE A 773 12.65 -26.35 17.65
C ILE A 773 13.76 -25.39 18.10
N ILE A 774 14.72 -25.13 17.23
CA ILE A 774 15.95 -24.40 17.56
C ILE A 774 16.23 -23.35 16.49
N ALA A 775 16.12 -22.08 16.87
CA ALA A 775 16.52 -20.95 16.05
C ALA A 775 17.93 -20.48 16.44
N ILE A 776 18.81 -20.30 15.46
CA ILE A 776 20.19 -19.85 15.66
C ILE A 776 20.52 -18.74 14.66
N SER A 777 21.16 -17.69 15.14
CA SER A 777 21.67 -16.59 14.30
C SER A 777 23.15 -16.41 14.58
N PHE A 778 23.99 -16.75 13.61
CA PHE A 778 25.43 -16.53 13.65
C PHE A 778 25.75 -15.16 13.05
N PHE A 779 26.09 -14.19 13.90
CA PHE A 779 26.42 -12.82 13.47
C PHE A 779 27.86 -12.68 12.94
N LYS A 780 28.62 -13.79 12.91
CA LYS A 780 29.92 -14.01 12.27
C LYS A 780 30.29 -15.49 12.41
N GLY A 781 31.27 -15.95 11.63
CA GLY A 781 31.78 -17.31 11.71
C GLY A 781 32.15 -17.78 13.14
N GLY A 782 31.76 -19.00 13.47
CA GLY A 782 31.91 -19.59 14.80
C GLY A 782 31.03 -20.83 15.01
N SER A 783 31.03 -21.35 16.23
CA SER A 783 30.34 -22.60 16.59
C SER A 783 29.37 -22.40 17.75
N ALA A 784 28.25 -23.10 17.72
CA ALA A 784 27.24 -23.17 18.77
C ALA A 784 26.92 -24.63 19.09
N THR A 785 26.91 -24.99 20.38
CA THR A 785 26.57 -26.34 20.84
C THR A 785 25.18 -26.36 21.46
N LEU A 786 24.35 -27.30 21.00
CA LEU A 786 22.98 -27.52 21.45
C LEU A 786 22.93 -28.10 22.87
N ALA A 787 21.75 -28.44 23.39
CA ALA A 787 21.66 -29.07 24.71
C ALA A 787 22.20 -30.51 24.68
N ASP A 788 22.00 -31.20 23.56
CA ASP A 788 22.10 -32.66 23.45
C ASP A 788 23.39 -33.07 22.70
N GLY A 789 24.46 -32.28 22.85
CA GLY A 789 25.80 -32.56 22.32
C GLY A 789 26.09 -32.10 20.89
N ILE A 790 25.06 -32.01 20.03
CA ILE A 790 25.18 -31.56 18.64
C ILE A 790 25.86 -30.18 18.57
N THR A 791 26.88 -30.04 17.73
CA THR A 791 27.62 -28.77 17.53
C THR A 791 27.54 -28.31 16.08
N ILE A 792 27.12 -27.07 15.89
CA ILE A 792 26.92 -26.43 14.58
C ILE A 792 27.98 -25.36 14.42
N THR A 793 28.77 -25.44 13.35
CA THR A 793 29.81 -24.47 13.00
C THR A 793 29.48 -23.82 11.67
N ALA A 794 29.42 -22.49 11.64
CA ALA A 794 29.22 -21.70 10.43
C ALA A 794 30.52 -20.96 10.05
N SER A 795 30.85 -20.93 8.76
CA SER A 795 32.03 -20.21 8.24
C SER A 795 31.86 -18.69 8.26
N ASP A 796 30.63 -18.21 8.10
CA ASP A 796 30.26 -16.79 7.98
C ASP A 796 28.88 -16.56 8.66
N VAL A 797 28.27 -15.40 8.44
CA VAL A 797 26.93 -15.06 8.90
C VAL A 797 25.86 -15.97 8.30
N VAL A 798 24.95 -16.48 9.12
CA VAL A 798 23.84 -17.33 8.68
C VAL A 798 22.72 -17.35 9.73
N GLN A 799 21.46 -17.38 9.28
CA GLN A 799 20.31 -17.72 10.13
C GLN A 799 19.93 -19.18 9.86
N ILE A 800 19.70 -19.94 10.92
CA ILE A 800 19.41 -21.38 10.89
C ILE A 800 18.18 -21.68 11.75
N LEU A 801 17.26 -22.50 11.24
CA LEU A 801 16.14 -23.10 11.97
C LEU A 801 16.31 -24.62 11.88
N ILE A 802 16.32 -25.29 13.04
CA ILE A 802 16.35 -26.74 13.16
C ILE A 802 15.08 -27.19 13.83
N LYS A 803 14.47 -28.22 13.27
CA LYS A 803 13.44 -29.05 13.90
C LYS A 803 13.98 -30.47 14.04
N VAL A 804 13.99 -30.99 15.26
CA VAL A 804 14.32 -32.39 15.57
C VAL A 804 13.04 -33.08 16.02
N THR A 805 12.70 -34.21 15.41
CA THR A 805 11.65 -35.13 15.87
C THR A 805 12.26 -36.52 16.08
N GLU A 806 11.51 -37.48 16.63
CA GLU A 806 11.97 -38.88 16.77
C GLU A 806 12.51 -39.45 15.45
N ASP A 807 11.77 -39.27 14.34
CA ASP A 807 12.12 -39.84 13.04
C ASP A 807 12.99 -38.94 12.15
N ARG A 808 13.12 -37.64 12.41
CA ARG A 808 13.74 -36.69 11.46
C ARG A 808 14.55 -35.57 12.08
N TYR A 809 15.60 -35.17 11.36
CA TYR A 809 16.15 -33.81 11.43
C TYR A 809 15.68 -33.03 10.21
N TYR A 810 15.19 -31.81 10.43
CA TYR A 810 14.87 -30.86 9.38
C TYR A 810 15.59 -29.54 9.67
N LEU A 811 16.27 -29.02 8.66
CA LEU A 811 17.16 -27.87 8.76
C LEU A 811 16.85 -26.89 7.62
N ILE A 812 16.69 -25.62 7.97
CA ILE A 812 16.65 -24.52 7.01
C ILE A 812 17.73 -23.52 7.35
N MET A 813 18.43 -23.03 6.33
CA MET A 813 19.36 -21.92 6.46
C MET A 813 19.16 -20.86 5.35
N ARG A 814 19.51 -19.61 5.70
CA ARG A 814 19.45 -18.42 4.84
C ARG A 814 20.66 -17.52 5.08
N ASP A 815 21.14 -16.85 4.03
CA ASP A 815 21.98 -15.66 4.18
C ASP A 815 21.10 -14.45 4.60
N PRO A 816 21.27 -13.91 5.82
CA PRO A 816 20.50 -12.76 6.29
C PRO A 816 20.93 -11.43 5.66
N ILE A 817 22.08 -11.39 4.96
CA ILE A 817 22.57 -10.22 4.23
C ILE A 817 22.26 -10.42 2.74
N ILE A 818 21.10 -9.91 2.31
CA ILE A 818 20.65 -9.98 0.90
C ILE A 818 21.54 -9.11 -0.02
N SER A 819 22.65 -9.70 -0.44
CA SER A 819 23.81 -9.06 -1.09
C SER A 819 24.26 -9.87 -2.33
N SER A 820 25.47 -9.61 -2.84
CA SER A 820 26.09 -10.51 -3.83
C SER A 820 26.21 -11.94 -3.27
N PRO A 821 26.09 -13.00 -4.09
CA PRO A 821 26.23 -14.37 -3.62
C PRO A 821 27.56 -14.63 -2.92
N ARG A 822 27.50 -15.07 -1.66
CA ARG A 822 28.65 -15.49 -0.84
C ARG A 822 28.55 -16.99 -0.57
N ALA A 823 29.69 -17.67 -0.44
CA ALA A 823 29.70 -19.09 -0.09
C ALA A 823 29.66 -19.25 1.44
N ILE A 824 28.63 -19.91 1.95
CA ILE A 824 28.43 -20.20 3.37
C ILE A 824 28.54 -21.71 3.56
N ARG A 825 29.49 -22.14 4.39
CA ARG A 825 29.66 -23.53 4.81
C ARG A 825 29.15 -23.70 6.24
N VAL A 826 28.23 -24.63 6.43
CA VAL A 826 27.71 -25.05 7.74
C VAL A 826 28.11 -26.51 7.96
N GLU A 827 28.68 -26.80 9.12
CA GLU A 827 29.09 -28.14 9.53
C GLU A 827 28.37 -28.49 10.83
N ILE A 828 27.64 -29.61 10.85
CA ILE A 828 26.87 -30.10 11.99
C ILE A 828 27.46 -31.44 12.43
N GLN A 829 28.02 -31.46 13.63
CA GLN A 829 28.66 -32.63 14.23
C GLN A 829 27.80 -33.19 15.36
N GLY A 830 27.79 -34.52 15.52
CA GLY A 830 27.07 -35.23 16.58
C GLY A 830 25.69 -35.76 16.19
N LEU A 831 25.39 -35.90 14.90
CA LEU A 831 24.18 -36.54 14.39
C LEU A 831 24.40 -38.06 14.31
N THR A 832 24.09 -38.81 15.36
CA THR A 832 24.56 -40.20 15.53
C THR A 832 23.70 -41.29 14.89
N ASP A 833 22.54 -40.95 14.32
CA ASP A 833 21.50 -41.90 13.89
C ASP A 833 20.95 -41.60 12.49
N MET A 834 21.72 -40.91 11.65
CA MET A 834 21.35 -40.58 10.28
C MET A 834 21.14 -41.85 9.43
N GLN A 835 20.06 -41.89 8.63
CA GLN A 835 19.76 -42.99 7.71
C GLN A 835 19.71 -42.56 6.24
N SER A 836 19.06 -41.42 5.96
CA SER A 836 18.81 -40.90 4.62
C SER A 836 19.07 -39.39 4.59
N LEU A 837 19.45 -38.82 3.45
CA LEU A 837 19.65 -37.39 3.26
C LEU A 837 18.91 -36.92 2.01
N GLN A 838 18.11 -35.87 2.15
CA GLN A 838 17.52 -35.11 1.05
C GLN A 838 17.85 -33.63 1.25
N HIS A 839 18.21 -32.91 0.18
CA HIS A 839 18.51 -31.49 0.25
C HIS A 839 18.08 -30.74 -1.00
N TRP A 840 17.87 -29.44 -0.82
CA TRP A 840 17.63 -28.47 -1.89
C TRP A 840 18.66 -27.33 -1.88
N CYS A 841 19.80 -27.59 -1.23
CA CYS A 841 20.96 -26.72 -1.26
C CYS A 841 21.86 -27.03 -2.46
N LYS A 842 22.72 -26.08 -2.85
CA LYS A 842 23.77 -26.27 -3.88
C LYS A 842 24.64 -27.50 -3.62
N ASN A 843 25.00 -27.76 -2.37
CA ASN A 843 25.68 -28.97 -1.95
C ASN A 843 25.34 -29.29 -0.48
N ALA A 844 24.98 -30.54 -0.18
CA ALA A 844 24.94 -31.04 1.19
C ALA A 844 25.33 -32.52 1.20
N GLY A 845 26.14 -32.94 2.17
CA GLY A 845 26.66 -34.30 2.22
C GLY A 845 27.12 -34.70 3.62
N VAL A 846 26.97 -35.99 3.91
CA VAL A 846 27.49 -36.64 5.11
C VAL A 846 28.97 -36.99 4.87
N VAL A 847 29.86 -36.50 5.73
CA VAL A 847 31.33 -36.66 5.59
C VAL A 847 31.83 -37.86 6.38
N ASP A 848 31.22 -38.13 7.52
CA ASP A 848 31.42 -39.31 8.38
C ASP A 848 30.08 -39.66 9.07
N SER A 849 30.01 -40.75 9.83
CA SER A 849 28.77 -41.22 10.48
C SER A 849 28.14 -40.26 11.51
N THR A 850 28.78 -39.12 11.80
CA THR A 850 28.32 -38.12 12.76
C THR A 850 28.30 -36.68 12.24
N THR A 851 28.83 -36.42 11.04
CA THR A 851 29.10 -35.08 10.51
C THR A 851 28.40 -34.82 9.18
N LEU A 852 27.50 -33.83 9.17
CA LEU A 852 26.89 -33.24 7.98
C LEU A 852 27.62 -31.95 7.59
N VAL A 853 27.92 -31.77 6.30
CA VAL A 853 28.44 -30.52 5.73
C VAL A 853 27.48 -30.02 4.66
N ILE A 854 27.19 -28.72 4.71
CA ILE A 854 26.32 -28.01 3.77
C ILE A 854 27.10 -26.80 3.24
N GLU A 855 27.06 -26.61 1.93
CA GLU A 855 27.66 -25.46 1.25
C GLU A 855 26.63 -24.82 0.32
N GLU A 856 26.29 -23.57 0.59
CA GLU A 856 25.34 -22.80 -0.20
C GLU A 856 25.94 -21.48 -0.67
N SER A 857 25.46 -20.97 -1.82
CA SER A 857 25.63 -19.59 -2.20
C SER A 857 24.30 -18.97 -2.62
N PHE A 858 23.68 -18.26 -1.68
CA PHE A 858 22.35 -17.71 -1.80
C PHE A 858 22.27 -16.60 -2.86
N LEU A 859 21.17 -16.57 -3.60
CA LEU A 859 20.83 -15.49 -4.53
C LEU A 859 19.53 -14.83 -4.06
N GLY A 860 19.64 -13.59 -3.58
CA GLY A 860 18.49 -12.88 -3.03
C GLY A 860 17.93 -13.58 -1.78
N PRO A 861 16.60 -13.78 -1.67
CA PRO A 861 15.95 -14.35 -0.49
C PRO A 861 15.84 -15.89 -0.56
N SER A 862 16.65 -16.57 -1.38
CA SER A 862 16.66 -18.04 -1.47
C SER A 862 16.83 -18.72 -0.09
N LEU A 863 16.33 -19.95 0.03
CA LEU A 863 16.50 -20.82 1.19
C LEU A 863 17.26 -22.08 0.78
N CYS A 864 18.08 -22.61 1.68
CA CYS A 864 18.65 -23.95 1.59
C CYS A 864 17.97 -24.79 2.66
N GLN A 865 17.45 -25.95 2.25
CA GLN A 865 16.71 -26.89 3.11
C GLN A 865 17.37 -28.26 3.06
N VAL A 866 17.44 -28.93 4.20
CA VAL A 866 17.97 -30.29 4.36
C VAL A 866 17.03 -31.10 5.26
N GLN A 867 16.69 -32.31 4.84
CA GLN A 867 15.95 -33.30 5.61
C GLN A 867 16.80 -34.56 5.76
N ILE A 868 16.83 -35.12 6.97
CA ILE A 868 17.51 -36.37 7.30
C ILE A 868 16.50 -37.26 8.02
N ASP A 869 16.28 -38.47 7.52
CA ASP A 869 15.54 -39.48 8.27
C ASP A 869 16.48 -40.18 9.28
N ARG A 870 15.98 -40.48 10.48
CA ARG A 870 16.70 -41.05 11.61
C ARG A 870 16.37 -42.53 11.77
N HIS A 871 17.30 -43.33 12.30
CA HIS A 871 17.03 -44.73 12.63
C HIS A 871 17.57 -45.13 14.01
N VAL A 872 16.71 -45.70 14.85
CA VAL A 872 16.92 -45.97 16.28
C VAL A 872 18.02 -47.03 16.57
N SER A 873 18.62 -47.65 15.55
CA SER A 873 19.75 -48.57 15.74
C SER A 873 20.67 -48.61 14.53
N GLN A 874 21.97 -48.37 14.77
CA GLN A 874 23.05 -48.86 13.93
C GLN A 874 23.97 -49.74 14.77
N THR A 875 24.36 -50.88 14.21
CA THR A 875 25.48 -51.67 14.72
C THR A 875 26.79 -51.10 14.19
N PRO A 876 27.95 -51.35 14.84
CA PRO A 876 29.23 -50.73 14.45
C PRO A 876 29.74 -51.04 13.03
N ASP A 877 29.09 -51.95 12.30
CA ASP A 877 29.46 -52.43 10.97
C ASP A 877 28.62 -51.81 9.83
N ASP A 878 27.66 -50.92 10.14
CA ASP A 878 26.81 -50.29 9.12
C ASP A 878 27.61 -49.30 8.25
N LYS A 879 27.49 -49.46 6.93
CA LYS A 879 28.27 -48.70 5.94
C LYS A 879 27.83 -47.23 5.88
N PRO A 880 28.74 -46.30 5.57
CA PRO A 880 28.38 -44.89 5.37
C PRO A 880 27.27 -44.74 4.32
N ILE A 881 26.28 -43.91 4.64
CA ILE A 881 25.10 -43.65 3.84
C ILE A 881 25.53 -43.20 2.43
N PRO A 882 25.19 -43.94 1.36
CA PRO A 882 25.45 -43.46 0.01
C PRO A 882 24.57 -42.24 -0.26
N PRO A 883 25.11 -41.10 -0.75
CA PRO A 883 24.30 -39.94 -1.09
C PRO A 883 23.39 -40.29 -2.27
N THR A 884 22.10 -40.51 -1.99
CA THR A 884 21.06 -40.58 -3.00
C THR A 884 20.77 -39.19 -3.52
N ASN A 885 21.51 -38.73 -4.53
CA ASN A 885 21.26 -37.45 -5.22
C ASN A 885 19.86 -37.46 -5.88
N PRO A 886 18.90 -36.64 -5.42
CA PRO A 886 17.70 -36.29 -6.19
C PRO A 886 18.05 -35.09 -7.11
N PRO A 887 17.15 -34.66 -8.01
CA PRO A 887 17.52 -33.69 -9.06
C PRO A 887 17.72 -32.26 -8.53
N SER A 888 18.86 -31.67 -8.89
CA SER A 888 19.11 -30.23 -8.94
C SER A 888 18.39 -29.59 -10.15
N PRO A 889 18.12 -28.27 -10.25
CA PRO A 889 18.35 -27.19 -9.30
C PRO A 889 17.08 -26.36 -8.98
N THR A 890 15.87 -26.91 -9.18
CA THR A 890 14.66 -26.20 -8.75
C THR A 890 14.65 -26.13 -7.23
N PRO A 891 14.50 -24.93 -6.61
CA PRO A 891 14.06 -24.88 -5.22
C PRO A 891 12.81 -25.76 -5.08
N PRO A 892 12.54 -26.34 -3.91
CA PRO A 892 11.17 -26.76 -3.66
C PRO A 892 10.32 -25.51 -3.89
N PRO A 893 9.13 -25.60 -4.50
CA PRO A 893 8.23 -24.46 -4.43
C PRO A 893 8.20 -24.01 -2.98
N TYR A 894 8.18 -22.70 -2.72
CA TYR A 894 7.66 -22.24 -1.45
C TYR A 894 6.33 -22.96 -1.31
N ILE A 895 6.27 -23.91 -0.39
CA ILE A 895 5.03 -24.57 -0.02
C ILE A 895 4.37 -23.48 0.82
N PRO A 896 3.40 -22.70 0.28
CA PRO A 896 2.46 -22.04 1.19
C PRO A 896 1.92 -23.15 2.09
N PRO A 897 1.54 -22.89 3.35
CA PRO A 897 1.38 -23.86 4.45
C PRO A 897 0.44 -25.07 4.24
N PHE A 898 -0.04 -25.29 3.02
CA PHE A 898 -0.94 -26.31 2.51
C PHE A 898 -0.15 -27.30 1.63
N LEU A 899 0.29 -28.40 2.25
CA LEU A 899 0.04 -29.70 1.65
C LEU A 899 -1.35 -30.15 2.12
N PRO A 900 -2.12 -30.92 1.32
CA PRO A 900 -3.46 -31.34 1.71
C PRO A 900 -3.39 -32.21 2.97
N VAL A 901 -4.01 -31.75 4.05
CA VAL A 901 -4.12 -32.51 5.30
C VAL A 901 -5.40 -33.34 5.23
N ASP A 902 -5.25 -34.63 4.91
CA ASP A 902 -6.30 -35.62 4.66
C ASP A 902 -7.25 -35.92 5.86
N ASP A 903 -7.26 -35.12 6.93
CA ASP A 903 -7.95 -35.39 8.20
C ASP A 903 -9.01 -34.36 8.62
N LEU A 904 -9.46 -33.50 7.70
CA LEU A 904 -10.79 -32.89 7.81
C LEU A 904 -11.75 -33.64 6.89
N LEU A 905 -12.67 -34.40 7.48
CA LEU A 905 -13.79 -35.02 6.79
C LEU A 905 -14.70 -33.94 6.20
N TYR A 906 -14.39 -33.57 4.96
CA TYR A 906 -14.93 -32.42 4.25
C TYR A 906 -16.30 -32.74 3.66
N ASP A 907 -17.34 -32.06 4.14
CA ASP A 907 -18.66 -32.10 3.51
C ASP A 907 -18.65 -31.21 2.25
N ASN A 908 -18.39 -31.82 1.10
CA ASN A 908 -18.36 -31.17 -0.21
C ASN A 908 -19.71 -30.52 -0.64
N SER A 909 -20.77 -30.56 0.17
CA SER A 909 -22.09 -30.04 -0.21
C SER A 909 -22.20 -28.51 -0.22
N THR A 910 -21.23 -27.77 0.34
CA THR A 910 -21.26 -26.29 0.41
C THR A 910 -20.31 -25.54 -0.55
N ASP A 911 -19.34 -26.21 -1.16
CA ASP A 911 -18.15 -25.54 -1.72
C ASP A 911 -18.13 -25.28 -3.23
N VAL A 912 -19.26 -25.48 -3.91
CA VAL A 912 -19.36 -25.14 -5.33
C VAL A 912 -19.67 -23.64 -5.51
N ILE A 913 -18.66 -22.78 -5.33
CA ILE A 913 -18.67 -21.47 -5.98
C ILE A 913 -18.55 -21.71 -7.49
N VAL A 914 -19.69 -21.89 -8.14
CA VAL A 914 -19.77 -21.92 -9.61
C VAL A 914 -19.40 -20.53 -10.11
N ILE A 915 -18.13 -20.34 -10.47
CA ILE A 915 -17.75 -19.24 -11.37
C ILE A 915 -18.59 -19.45 -12.64
N PRO A 916 -19.52 -18.54 -12.99
CA PRO A 916 -20.49 -18.84 -14.04
C PRO A 916 -19.78 -19.00 -15.38
N ASP A 917 -19.89 -20.19 -16.00
CA ASP A 917 -19.33 -20.39 -17.34
C ASP A 917 -20.02 -19.41 -18.31
N ASN A 918 -19.23 -18.51 -18.88
CA ASN A 918 -19.67 -17.39 -19.73
C ASN A 918 -20.41 -17.85 -21.01
N GLN A 919 -20.47 -19.15 -21.27
CA GLN A 919 -21.32 -19.76 -22.31
C GLN A 919 -22.80 -19.37 -22.19
N ALA A 920 -23.38 -19.30 -20.98
CA ALA A 920 -24.79 -18.92 -20.83
C ALA A 920 -25.08 -17.51 -21.36
N MET A 921 -24.19 -16.55 -21.05
CA MET A 921 -24.30 -15.17 -21.55
C MET A 921 -23.96 -15.06 -23.04
N ARG A 922 -23.08 -15.92 -23.58
CA ARG A 922 -22.85 -16.05 -25.03
C ARG A 922 -24.11 -16.52 -25.77
N THR A 923 -24.77 -17.57 -25.29
CA THR A 923 -25.98 -18.13 -25.92
C THR A 923 -27.14 -17.14 -25.86
N ALA A 924 -27.33 -16.44 -24.73
CA ALA A 924 -28.31 -15.36 -24.61
C ALA A 924 -28.03 -14.18 -25.57
N LYS A 925 -26.76 -13.75 -25.71
CA LYS A 925 -26.37 -12.73 -26.70
C LYS A 925 -26.61 -13.18 -28.14
N ILE A 926 -26.31 -14.44 -28.49
CA ILE A 926 -26.57 -14.98 -29.83
C ILE A 926 -28.08 -14.97 -30.14
N ALA A 927 -28.92 -15.40 -29.18
CA ALA A 927 -30.38 -15.36 -29.33
C ALA A 927 -30.91 -13.93 -29.51
N ALA A 928 -30.43 -12.97 -28.71
CA ALA A 928 -30.78 -11.55 -28.84
C ALA A 928 -30.35 -10.98 -30.21
N ILE A 929 -29.13 -11.27 -30.67
CA ILE A 929 -28.62 -10.82 -31.97
C ILE A 929 -29.44 -11.43 -33.13
N SER A 930 -29.78 -12.72 -33.07
CA SER A 930 -30.64 -13.34 -34.09
C SER A 930 -32.04 -12.72 -34.14
N SER A 931 -32.59 -12.35 -32.98
CA SER A 931 -33.91 -11.67 -32.89
C SER A 931 -33.87 -10.30 -33.54
N SER A 932 -32.83 -9.49 -33.25
CA SER A 932 -32.63 -8.18 -33.86
C SER A 932 -32.40 -8.26 -35.37
N ILE A 933 -31.66 -9.25 -35.87
CA ILE A 933 -31.45 -9.45 -37.31
C ILE A 933 -32.77 -9.80 -38.02
N ILE A 934 -33.62 -10.64 -37.42
CA ILE A 934 -34.95 -10.96 -37.97
C ILE A 934 -35.84 -9.71 -38.01
N ILE A 935 -35.85 -8.89 -36.96
CA ILE A 935 -36.62 -7.64 -36.93
C ILE A 935 -36.13 -6.66 -38.01
N VAL A 936 -34.81 -6.49 -38.18
CA VAL A 936 -34.24 -5.65 -39.23
C VAL A 936 -34.57 -6.18 -40.63
N LEU A 937 -34.55 -7.49 -40.85
CA LEU A 937 -34.98 -8.11 -42.12
C LEU A 937 -36.47 -7.84 -42.40
N VAL A 938 -37.35 -7.97 -41.40
CA VAL A 938 -38.78 -7.66 -41.53
C VAL A 938 -38.98 -6.17 -41.85
N VAL A 939 -38.27 -5.27 -41.17
CA VAL A 939 -38.33 -3.82 -41.46
C VAL A 939 -37.83 -3.51 -42.87
N ILE A 940 -36.74 -4.12 -43.33
CA ILE A 940 -36.23 -3.96 -44.70
C ILE A 940 -37.27 -4.46 -45.70
N VAL A 941 -37.87 -5.62 -45.51
CA VAL A 941 -38.92 -6.17 -46.39
C VAL A 941 -40.15 -5.25 -46.43
N VAL A 942 -40.62 -4.75 -45.28
CA VAL A 942 -41.73 -3.79 -45.21
C VAL A 942 -41.40 -2.49 -45.94
N LEU A 943 -40.19 -1.94 -45.76
CA LEU A 943 -39.73 -0.75 -46.47
C LEU A 943 -39.63 -0.99 -47.98
N LEU A 944 -39.17 -2.17 -48.42
CA LEU A 944 -39.11 -2.57 -49.83
C LEU A 944 -40.51 -2.67 -50.44
N VAL A 945 -41.48 -3.25 -49.73
CA VAL A 945 -42.89 -3.30 -50.15
C VAL A 945 -43.50 -1.88 -50.23
N VAL A 946 -43.25 -1.03 -49.23
CA VAL A 946 -43.71 0.38 -49.24
C VAL A 946 -43.07 1.17 -50.39
N PHE A 947 -41.78 0.95 -50.66
CA PHE A 947 -41.07 1.56 -51.78
C PHE A 947 -41.65 1.11 -53.13
N LEU A 948 -41.84 -0.19 -53.34
CA LEU A 948 -42.45 -0.75 -54.56
C LEU A 948 -43.89 -0.23 -54.76
N LEU A 949 -44.68 -0.11 -53.69
CA LEU A 949 -46.02 0.47 -53.74
C LEU A 949 -45.99 1.98 -54.08
N ARG A 950 -45.03 2.74 -53.54
CA ARG A 950 -44.81 4.15 -53.92
C ARG A 950 -44.39 4.28 -55.38
N CYS A 951 -43.40 3.53 -55.84
CA CYS A 951 -42.96 3.53 -57.25
C CYS A 951 -44.12 3.18 -58.21
N LYS A 952 -44.99 2.24 -57.83
CA LYS A 952 -46.18 1.88 -58.63
C LYS A 952 -47.25 2.97 -58.66
N LYS A 953 -47.29 3.86 -57.66
CA LYS A 953 -48.12 5.08 -57.66
C LYS A 953 -47.49 6.17 -58.53
N THR A 954 -46.22 6.51 -58.31
CA THR A 954 -45.50 7.55 -59.07
C THR A 954 -45.42 7.23 -60.57
N ALA A 955 -45.29 5.95 -60.96
CA ALA A 955 -45.32 5.53 -62.36
C ALA A 955 -46.71 5.66 -63.02
N LYS A 956 -47.78 5.73 -62.22
CA LYS A 956 -49.15 6.02 -62.69
C LYS A 956 -49.34 7.52 -62.88
N ASP A 957 -48.79 8.32 -61.98
CA ASP A 957 -48.89 9.78 -62.00
C ASP A 957 -47.99 10.41 -63.09
N LEU A 958 -46.81 9.84 -63.39
CA LEU A 958 -45.94 10.35 -64.47
C LEU A 958 -46.57 10.29 -65.86
N LYS A 959 -47.39 9.26 -66.15
CA LYS A 959 -48.08 9.11 -67.44
C LYS A 959 -49.21 10.13 -67.67
N ALA A 960 -49.60 10.89 -66.65
CA ALA A 960 -50.62 11.94 -66.77
C ALA A 960 -50.04 13.31 -67.12
N VAL A 961 -48.72 13.52 -67.00
CA VAL A 961 -48.08 14.84 -67.09
C VAL A 961 -47.38 15.10 -68.44
N GLU A 962 -47.12 14.06 -69.22
CA GLU A 962 -46.40 14.15 -70.51
C GLU A 962 -47.23 14.77 -71.66
N GLY A 963 -48.53 15.03 -71.45
CA GLY A 963 -49.47 15.51 -72.48
C GLY A 963 -49.64 17.03 -72.60
N ALA A 964 -49.02 17.84 -71.73
CA ALA A 964 -49.44 19.24 -71.52
C ALA A 964 -48.30 20.29 -71.51
N LEU A 965 -47.34 20.21 -72.45
CA LEU A 965 -46.28 21.21 -72.61
C LEU A 965 -46.17 21.73 -74.05
N LYS A 966 -46.69 22.95 -74.29
CA LYS A 966 -46.38 23.79 -75.44
C LYS A 966 -46.26 25.27 -75.03
N MET A 967 -45.12 25.86 -75.43
CA MET A 967 -44.83 27.29 -75.64
C MET A 967 -44.54 28.25 -74.44
N THR A 968 -43.35 28.84 -74.55
CA THR A 968 -42.66 30.05 -74.03
C THR A 968 -43.44 31.41 -74.04
N PRO A 969 -42.91 32.58 -73.55
CA PRO A 969 -41.82 32.91 -72.57
C PRO A 969 -42.02 34.15 -71.60
N ILE A 970 -41.29 34.21 -70.45
CA ILE A 970 -40.46 35.32 -69.81
C ILE A 970 -40.97 36.82 -69.79
N PRO A 971 -40.77 37.72 -68.75
CA PRO A 971 -40.63 37.70 -67.24
C PRO A 971 -41.60 38.76 -66.54
N PRO A 972 -41.24 39.81 -65.72
CA PRO A 972 -40.44 40.00 -64.46
C PRO A 972 -41.14 40.78 -63.27
N SER A 973 -40.41 41.06 -62.16
CA SER A 973 -40.65 42.03 -61.02
C SER A 973 -41.78 41.72 -60.00
N GLY A 974 -41.77 42.15 -58.71
CA GLY A 974 -40.77 42.81 -57.84
C GLY A 974 -41.39 43.36 -56.51
N ARG A 975 -40.54 43.69 -55.50
CA ARG A 975 -40.79 44.45 -54.22
C ARG A 975 -41.34 43.78 -52.93
N GLU A 976 -40.64 44.12 -51.84
CA GLU A 976 -40.96 44.19 -50.39
C GLU A 976 -41.36 45.66 -50.00
N PRO A 977 -41.52 46.10 -48.72
CA PRO A 977 -42.02 45.49 -47.44
C PRO A 977 -42.99 46.43 -46.63
N SER A 978 -43.41 46.08 -45.39
CA SER A 978 -43.43 46.99 -44.17
C SER A 978 -44.28 46.52 -42.93
N GLN A 979 -43.68 46.51 -41.72
CA GLN A 979 -44.07 47.09 -40.37
C GLN A 979 -45.56 47.25 -39.90
N ALA A 980 -45.97 47.35 -38.61
CA ALA A 980 -45.38 47.25 -37.23
C ALA A 980 -46.48 47.28 -36.10
N PHE A 981 -46.09 47.48 -34.80
CA PHE A 981 -46.87 47.81 -33.55
C PHE A 981 -47.47 46.65 -32.68
N SER A 982 -47.61 46.68 -31.32
CA SER A 982 -47.44 47.71 -30.25
C SER A 982 -47.44 47.19 -28.75
N VAL A 983 -46.71 47.87 -27.83
CA VAL A 983 -47.09 48.36 -26.43
C VAL A 983 -47.14 47.38 -25.20
N LEU A 984 -46.30 47.51 -24.13
CA LEU A 984 -46.40 48.21 -22.78
C LEU A 984 -47.47 47.66 -21.78
N ASP A 985 -47.40 47.65 -20.43
CA ASP A 985 -46.36 47.89 -19.37
C ASP A 985 -46.82 47.40 -17.95
N ASN A 986 -45.86 47.29 -17.00
CA ASN A 986 -45.87 47.54 -15.53
C ASN A 986 -46.66 46.75 -14.42
N ASP A 987 -45.86 46.34 -13.41
CA ASP A 987 -45.88 46.55 -11.94
C ASP A 987 -47.00 46.09 -10.96
N GLY A 988 -46.56 45.66 -9.77
CA GLY A 988 -47.36 45.49 -8.53
C GLY A 988 -46.56 44.92 -7.33
N THR A 989 -46.11 45.78 -6.41
CA THR A 989 -45.32 45.45 -5.19
C THR A 989 -46.18 45.31 -3.91
N MET A 990 -45.64 44.68 -2.83
CA MET A 990 -45.84 44.94 -1.36
C MET A 990 -45.45 43.67 -0.52
N LEU A 991 -44.50 43.72 0.45
CA LEU A 991 -44.64 43.98 1.91
C LEU A 991 -45.34 42.81 2.68
N GLU A 992 -44.96 42.28 3.87
CA GLU A 992 -44.08 42.61 5.03
C GLU A 992 -43.36 41.32 5.55
N SER A 993 -42.10 41.32 6.03
CA SER A 993 -41.55 41.64 7.37
C SER A 993 -42.12 40.89 8.61
N VAL A 994 -41.23 40.25 9.41
CA VAL A 994 -41.12 40.21 10.90
C VAL A 994 -40.48 38.89 11.45
N HIS A 995 -39.45 39.07 12.30
CA HIS A 995 -38.90 38.26 13.44
C HIS A 995 -39.23 36.76 13.67
N SER A 996 -38.38 35.91 14.28
CA SER A 996 -36.97 36.02 14.74
C SER A 996 -36.44 34.68 15.27
N VAL A 997 -35.12 34.46 15.18
CA VAL A 997 -34.27 33.65 16.11
C VAL A 997 -34.68 32.19 16.37
N HIS A 998 -33.88 31.27 15.83
CA HIS A 998 -33.11 30.31 16.65
C HIS A 998 -31.81 29.92 15.94
N SER A 999 -30.68 30.27 16.56
CA SER A 999 -29.37 29.63 16.39
C SER A 999 -29.45 28.17 16.89
N THR A 1000 -28.62 27.22 16.45
CA THR A 1000 -27.15 27.26 16.46
C THR A 1000 -26.49 26.57 15.27
N PHE A 1001 -25.44 27.22 14.76
CA PHE A 1001 -24.43 26.64 13.88
C PHE A 1001 -23.24 26.15 14.71
N SER A 1002 -22.58 25.08 14.26
CA SER A 1002 -21.11 24.85 14.28
C SER A 1002 -20.35 24.89 15.62
N GLU A 1003 -19.19 24.22 15.63
CA GLU A 1003 -17.85 24.77 16.01
C GLU A 1003 -16.92 23.64 16.49
N ALA A 1004 -15.60 23.65 16.30
CA ALA A 1004 -14.66 24.50 15.53
C ALA A 1004 -13.29 23.73 15.46
N SER A 1005 -12.18 24.17 14.88
CA SER A 1005 -11.73 25.55 14.67
C SER A 1005 -10.61 25.70 13.64
N ALA A 1006 -10.69 26.80 12.89
CA ALA A 1006 -9.55 27.65 12.57
C ALA A 1006 -9.71 28.96 13.37
N ILE A 1007 -8.61 29.59 13.79
CA ILE A 1007 -8.64 30.76 14.68
C ILE A 1007 -8.58 32.07 13.87
N ASN A 1008 -9.42 33.04 14.26
CA ASN A 1008 -9.40 34.41 13.77
C ASN A 1008 -8.21 35.21 14.34
N THR A 1009 -7.71 36.17 13.56
CA THR A 1009 -7.39 37.52 14.09
C THR A 1009 -7.87 38.61 13.13
N THR A 1010 -8.40 39.67 13.72
CA THR A 1010 -8.95 40.88 13.10
C THR A 1010 -7.87 41.94 12.89
N ASP A 1011 -7.94 42.76 11.83
CA ASP A 1011 -8.25 44.20 11.98
C ASP A 1011 -8.46 44.96 10.65
N LEU A 1012 -8.91 46.21 10.75
CA LEU A 1012 -9.43 47.07 9.68
C LEU A 1012 -8.41 48.09 9.10
N ASP A 1013 -8.45 48.26 7.77
CA ASP A 1013 -8.24 49.49 6.97
C ASP A 1013 -6.90 50.28 7.07
N PRO A 1014 -6.33 50.68 5.91
CA PRO A 1014 -5.69 52.01 5.87
C PRO A 1014 -5.97 52.84 4.60
N LYS A 1015 -6.06 54.16 4.80
CA LYS A 1015 -6.23 55.19 3.76
C LYS A 1015 -4.93 55.53 3.01
N GLU A 1016 -5.11 56.32 1.95
CA GLU A 1016 -4.20 56.67 0.86
C GLU A 1016 -2.85 57.37 1.19
N ALA A 1017 -1.82 57.00 0.40
CA ALA A 1017 -0.78 57.87 -0.20
C ALA A 1017 0.37 58.46 0.70
N PRO A 1018 1.39 59.17 0.14
CA PRO A 1018 2.53 58.54 -0.54
C PRO A 1018 3.96 59.11 -0.23
N GLN A 1019 5.01 58.38 -0.65
CA GLN A 1019 6.42 58.80 -0.93
C GLN A 1019 7.29 59.53 0.13
N SER A 1020 8.55 59.09 0.29
CA SER A 1020 9.73 59.78 -0.31
C SER A 1020 11.10 59.07 -0.06
N ARG A 1021 12.14 59.51 -0.77
CA ARG A 1021 13.50 58.90 -0.87
C ARG A 1021 14.51 59.43 0.17
N LYS A 1022 15.55 58.63 0.49
CA LYS A 1022 17.04 58.90 0.40
C LYS A 1022 17.85 58.01 1.37
N VAL A 1023 19.19 57.81 1.32
CA VAL A 1023 20.21 57.58 0.25
C VAL A 1023 21.62 57.46 0.92
N LYS A 1024 22.52 56.58 0.39
CA LYS A 1024 23.99 56.43 0.69
C LYS A 1024 24.38 55.89 2.09
N VAL A 1025 25.24 54.88 2.31
CA VAL A 1025 26.58 54.45 1.78
C VAL A 1025 27.77 55.02 2.59
N HIS A 1026 28.55 54.15 3.27
CA HIS A 1026 30.01 53.99 3.06
C HIS A 1026 30.65 52.80 3.82
N ARG A 1027 31.74 52.24 3.26
CA ARG A 1027 32.64 51.22 3.84
C ARG A 1027 33.76 51.83 4.69
N SER A 1028 34.35 51.06 5.62
CA SER A 1028 35.81 50.91 5.74
C SER A 1028 36.24 49.60 6.45
N LEU A 1029 37.50 49.21 6.23
CA LEU A 1029 38.32 48.09 6.76
C LEU A 1029 39.69 48.72 7.17
N PRO A 1030 40.70 48.04 7.76
CA PRO A 1030 40.78 46.80 8.57
C PRO A 1030 41.68 46.92 9.85
N SER A 1031 41.82 45.86 10.69
CA SER A 1031 43.02 45.46 11.51
C SER A 1031 42.64 44.37 12.54
N LYS A 1032 43.28 43.17 12.61
CA LYS A 1032 44.61 42.74 13.14
C LYS A 1032 44.73 42.51 14.68
N PHE A 1033 44.89 41.23 15.05
CA PHE A 1033 45.57 40.63 16.22
C PHE A 1033 45.07 40.85 17.67
N GLY A 1034 44.98 39.75 18.44
CA GLY A 1034 44.87 39.71 19.91
C GLY A 1034 44.61 38.29 20.42
N SER A 1035 45.19 37.85 21.56
CA SER A 1035 45.20 36.43 21.98
C SER A 1035 44.81 36.18 23.45
N LYS A 1036 44.41 34.92 23.74
CA LYS A 1036 44.34 34.18 25.04
C LYS A 1036 42.98 34.06 25.78
N LYS A 1037 42.60 32.79 26.05
CA LYS A 1037 42.13 32.15 27.31
C LYS A 1037 41.52 33.10 28.39
N ALA A 1038 40.36 32.85 29.03
CA ALA A 1038 39.66 31.59 29.37
C ALA A 1038 38.30 31.84 30.07
N THR A 1039 37.49 30.76 30.18
CA THR A 1039 36.38 30.49 31.16
C THR A 1039 35.04 31.25 31.06
N ALA A 1040 34.02 30.51 30.61
CA ALA A 1040 32.64 30.40 31.07
C ALA A 1040 31.90 31.61 31.70
N ILE A 1041 30.74 31.97 31.11
CA ILE A 1041 29.39 31.56 31.59
C ILE A 1041 28.36 31.83 30.47
N THR A 1042 27.21 31.15 30.53
CA THR A 1042 26.10 31.13 29.56
C THR A 1042 25.40 32.48 29.31
N ASN A 1043 24.91 32.69 28.09
CA ASN A 1043 23.48 32.86 27.82
C ASN A 1043 23.14 32.72 26.31
N TYR A 1044 21.92 32.24 26.04
CA TYR A 1044 21.32 32.13 24.70
C TYR A 1044 20.98 33.51 24.11
N ILE A 1045 20.99 33.61 22.78
CA ILE A 1045 19.90 34.12 21.91
C ILE A 1045 20.23 33.69 20.46
N ASP A 1046 19.20 33.29 19.71
CA ASP A 1046 19.28 32.94 18.28
C ASP A 1046 19.71 34.12 17.40
N GLU A 1047 20.43 33.83 16.31
CA GLU A 1047 20.09 34.32 14.95
C GLU A 1047 20.99 33.64 13.87
N GLU A 1048 20.45 33.51 12.65
CA GLU A 1048 21.12 33.06 11.39
C GLU A 1048 21.67 31.62 11.30
N GLY A 1049 20.78 30.65 11.11
CA GLY A 1049 21.11 29.28 10.68
C GLY A 1049 21.04 29.03 9.17
N VAL A 1050 21.98 29.56 8.37
CA VAL A 1050 22.27 29.10 7.00
C VAL A 1050 23.77 29.18 6.70
N ASN A 1051 24.35 28.12 6.14
CA ASN A 1051 25.77 27.94 5.75
C ASN A 1051 26.79 27.75 6.90
N ASN A 1052 26.97 26.49 7.35
CA ASN A 1052 28.27 25.77 7.33
C ASN A 1052 28.22 24.51 8.22
N ASP A 1053 27.79 23.37 7.67
CA ASP A 1053 28.12 22.07 8.26
C ASP A 1053 29.38 21.51 7.58
N SER A 1054 30.48 21.48 8.34
CA SER A 1054 31.79 21.02 7.87
C SER A 1054 31.87 19.49 7.84
N PHE A 1055 32.38 18.95 6.73
CA PHE A 1055 32.51 17.51 6.40
C PHE A 1055 33.47 16.68 7.29
N ASP A 1056 33.80 17.13 8.51
CA ASP A 1056 34.91 16.63 9.31
C ASP A 1056 34.57 15.42 10.21
N SER A 1057 34.12 14.31 9.59
CA SER A 1057 34.29 12.97 10.19
C SER A 1057 34.35 11.78 9.21
N ILE A 1058 34.39 12.01 7.89
CA ILE A 1058 34.59 10.97 6.87
C ILE A 1058 35.85 11.31 6.06
N SER A 1059 36.72 10.33 5.76
CA SER A 1059 37.93 10.61 4.98
C SER A 1059 37.58 10.96 3.54
N VAL A 1060 37.83 12.23 3.16
CA VAL A 1060 37.53 12.85 1.85
C VAL A 1060 37.97 12.00 0.64
N GLN A 1061 39.01 11.17 0.80
CA GLN A 1061 39.47 10.21 -0.21
C GLN A 1061 38.42 9.17 -0.66
N TYR A 1062 37.36 8.90 0.12
CA TYR A 1062 36.28 7.99 -0.31
C TYR A 1062 35.17 8.73 -1.09
N ALA A 1063 34.92 10.00 -0.77
CA ALA A 1063 33.90 10.81 -1.45
C ALA A 1063 34.39 11.39 -2.79
N ALA A 1064 35.68 11.74 -2.90
CA ALA A 1064 36.24 12.32 -4.13
C ALA A 1064 36.19 11.36 -5.33
N ASN A 1065 36.31 10.05 -5.09
CA ASN A 1065 36.29 9.03 -6.14
C ASN A 1065 34.88 8.67 -6.64
N MET A 1066 33.80 9.16 -6.00
CA MET A 1066 32.42 8.89 -6.44
C MET A 1066 31.92 9.81 -7.56
N PHE A 1067 32.65 10.88 -7.90
CA PHE A 1067 32.20 11.88 -8.87
C PHE A 1067 33.19 12.15 -10.01
N THR A 1068 34.20 11.29 -10.20
CA THR A 1068 35.20 11.42 -11.28
C THR A 1068 35.55 10.09 -11.96
N GLN A 1069 34.54 9.40 -12.50
CA GLN A 1069 34.68 8.56 -13.70
C GLN A 1069 33.33 8.35 -14.39
#